data_AF-A0A928BZG3-F1
#
_entry.id   AF-A0A928BZG3-F1
#
_cell.length_a   1.000
_cell.length_b   1.000
_cell.length_c   1.000
_cell.angle_alpha   90.00
_cell.angle_beta   90.00
_cell.angle_gamma   90.00
#
_symmetry.space_group_name_H-M   'P 1'
#
loop_
_entity.id
_entity.type
_entity.pdbx_description
1 polymer ?
#
loop_
_entity_poly.entity_id
_entity_poly.type
_entity_poly.pdbx_seq_one_letter_code
_entity_poly.pdbx_strand_id
1 'polypeptide(L)'
;MNRHITILLLAFSIIPVLNAQTSINDTIIPFKIVIDTIPEIPQARSSGNNYAENLITSKNFAPSPEAHSLMQYSEVPVSLYTGVPSISIPIYTIEIGDYSLPITLQYHASGIKVTQEASRVGLGWSLHAGGAVGRIIQGHDDFDEYGFYMCADTIPEFYMSDLFNYSNIGNAELDLESDIYHYNFAGYSGKFIVRKGEYNDEDLERFVLLKPEDNLKIEGCESDFCITTEDNTRYIFDKKELRSMCSMSFEDEKEGIYYDISSKPNRTFIPPDEYSYFSNSYTTTNWLLTEIILPNGEKIHFTYDRIENSYLSPVNETYTEYKILEKQTIITKGASSSISDPKNKRNISLELTKEEYILRAINWNSGYVEFKKSDIARKDITGYDSRVVNTSQKRIPSENTALEYINVYSTNNGHPVMSYRLHHSYFLGKKNYNGSVVIDTTYLSARLKLDSITIQGKGNTVQKYKMEYDMGDNLPLKNEYHTDKWGYYTDNNPLKIPYSPHTVEWYWHPYIMKNSYGSLNELRKDSTKTIVAKGRTFYYQDGYEATSSESGKIWMLTKLTNPMGAETSFEYECNTIYTEELDTVYTDTINLQTITLSNVNDTLIKVPIVGKDSCAYKLRLECIETKSLSSTTNAVTIRTLPLFINSYRYPQNTEITLSDGYITREFVLDGNIPRLFPLDTLNLYISSAVDAEIQIGISLHKYTTSPKKERVGGVRISKISSPVSTTRYIYEENGNSTGHLIRKPSSTFHVDYFTIRYEYNVITELVVAYAIEFNSSPFRTPFNPYNGNHMGYSVVYTIKEEGDQELVERYRFFNKPETDYYYASDQGTHNPLNGLLESHMIFNAGHVVKEMQYKYDTISVNKVRCLKIGETSKAKCYYASSYFTYLDSITTIEENNYKATKHLYDNEIYKPRCITTYSTGFPASKVEYYYSKDYPSYLGGKFRNANLNTIKLMEKQYNDNLLIKTTVNTHHNDVLVKPYKEYTFYGTTGTNVTPLTLYADDSAKPDVTYSNYTDKGRPVELISRGGAHVVLLWGYKNRYVVAQINNATLQDVINCGINFNELANKQVPSDEDWEKIHNLRSLLPSASVVVSKYEPMVGMISQTDARGVETRYTYDGFNRLHQIIEVRGNEEYILKQYEYNYATEQ
;
A
#
# COMPACT_ATOMS: atom_id res chain seq x y z
N MET A 1 -13.49 45.57 8.59
CA MET A 1 -13.95 46.97 8.34
C MET A 1 -12.88 47.89 8.92
N ASN A 2 -12.33 48.79 8.10
CA ASN A 2 -11.20 49.75 8.30
C ASN A 2 -9.79 49.13 8.41
N ARG A 3 -8.88 49.15 7.38
CA ARG A 3 -8.19 50.26 6.65
C ARG A 3 -7.41 51.17 7.62
N HIS A 4 -6.12 51.54 7.47
CA HIS A 4 -5.20 51.58 6.33
C HIS A 4 -3.85 52.24 6.78
N ILE A 5 -2.78 52.14 5.95
CA ILE A 5 -1.77 53.19 5.60
C ILE A 5 -0.60 53.42 6.61
N THR A 6 0.70 53.62 6.30
CA THR A 6 1.52 53.72 5.06
C THR A 6 3.00 54.00 5.41
N ILE A 7 3.94 53.25 4.80
CA ILE A 7 5.19 53.61 4.03
C ILE A 7 6.25 54.61 4.60
N LEU A 8 7.54 54.19 4.51
CA LEU A 8 8.75 54.82 3.88
C LEU A 8 10.01 54.68 4.77
N LEU A 9 11.27 54.55 4.30
CA LEU A 9 12.02 54.04 3.13
C LEU A 9 13.52 54.42 3.41
N LEU A 10 14.48 53.71 2.81
CA LEU A 10 15.91 54.10 2.56
C LEU A 10 16.91 53.96 3.74
N ALA A 11 18.17 53.55 3.58
CA ALA A 11 18.99 53.17 2.42
C ALA A 11 20.27 52.42 2.87
N PHE A 12 20.92 51.80 1.89
CA PHE A 12 22.10 50.93 1.91
C PHE A 12 23.46 51.57 2.28
N SER A 13 24.33 50.70 2.82
CA SER A 13 25.78 50.52 2.58
C SER A 13 26.83 51.49 3.20
N ILE A 14 27.84 50.91 3.89
CA ILE A 14 29.28 50.82 3.49
C ILE A 14 30.14 50.25 4.65
N ILE A 15 30.98 49.26 4.32
CA ILE A 15 32.10 48.59 5.08
C ILE A 15 33.40 49.37 4.77
N PRO A 16 34.46 49.56 5.64
CA PRO A 16 35.45 48.51 6.03
C PRO A 16 36.18 48.64 7.41
N VAL A 17 36.47 47.51 8.11
CA VAL A 17 37.71 46.66 8.20
C VAL A 17 38.81 47.16 9.20
N LEU A 18 39.42 46.17 9.88
CA LEU A 18 40.69 46.10 10.66
C LEU A 18 40.58 46.36 12.19
N ASN A 19 41.12 45.56 13.12
CA ASN A 19 41.87 44.29 13.04
C ASN A 19 42.04 43.67 14.46
N ALA A 20 41.95 42.33 14.55
CA ALA A 20 42.75 41.39 15.36
C ALA A 20 42.78 41.51 16.92
N GLN A 21 42.86 40.46 17.76
CA GLN A 21 43.59 39.19 17.69
C GLN A 21 43.09 38.21 18.79
N THR A 22 42.99 36.91 18.46
CA THR A 22 43.29 35.67 19.25
C THR A 22 42.60 35.39 20.61
N SER A 23 42.23 34.17 21.02
CA SER A 23 42.12 32.81 20.46
C SER A 23 41.68 31.89 21.62
N ILE A 24 40.63 31.05 21.50
CA ILE A 24 40.49 29.78 22.26
C ILE A 24 39.75 28.76 21.38
N ASN A 25 40.29 27.54 21.37
CA ASN A 25 39.93 26.38 20.57
C ASN A 25 38.56 25.77 20.93
N ASP A 26 37.73 25.49 19.92
CA ASP A 26 36.79 24.38 19.92
C ASP A 26 36.87 23.70 18.54
N THR A 27 36.94 22.37 18.58
CA THR A 27 37.17 21.53 17.41
C THR A 27 35.85 21.27 16.70
N ILE A 28 35.49 22.18 15.78
CA ILE A 28 34.43 21.95 14.79
C ILE A 28 35.07 21.19 13.62
N ILE A 29 34.58 19.99 13.32
CA ILE A 29 34.90 19.26 12.08
C ILE A 29 34.06 19.90 10.97
N PRO A 30 34.67 20.56 9.95
CA PRO A 30 33.90 21.23 8.91
C PRO A 30 33.45 20.22 7.85
N PHE A 31 32.13 20.20 7.59
CA PHE A 31 31.53 19.61 6.40
C PHE A 31 32.19 20.19 5.15
N LYS A 32 32.83 19.33 4.36
CA LYS A 32 33.40 19.67 3.07
C LYS A 32 32.43 19.19 1.99
N ILE A 33 31.50 20.05 1.59
CA ILE A 33 30.69 19.84 0.39
C ILE A 33 31.66 19.87 -0.80
N VAL A 34 31.92 18.70 -1.38
CA VAL A 34 32.58 18.60 -2.69
C VAL A 34 31.52 18.97 -3.72
N ILE A 35 31.49 20.25 -4.08
CA ILE A 35 30.82 20.71 -5.29
C ILE A 35 31.73 20.25 -6.43
N ASP A 36 31.39 19.14 -7.07
CA ASP A 36 32.01 18.79 -8.34
C ASP A 36 31.74 19.93 -9.32
N THR A 37 32.83 20.43 -9.88
CA THR A 37 32.90 21.56 -10.80
C THR A 37 31.95 21.37 -11.98
N ILE A 38 31.06 22.36 -12.17
CA ILE A 38 30.22 22.56 -13.36
C ILE A 38 31.11 22.45 -14.61
N PRO A 39 30.87 21.51 -15.54
CA PRO A 39 31.51 21.55 -16.84
C PRO A 39 31.01 22.78 -17.61
N GLU A 40 31.93 23.55 -18.18
CA GLU A 40 31.61 24.64 -19.09
C GLU A 40 30.68 24.16 -20.22
N ILE A 41 29.66 24.97 -20.49
CA ILE A 41 28.62 24.80 -21.52
C ILE A 41 29.27 24.45 -22.88
N PRO A 42 29.07 23.25 -23.43
CA PRO A 42 29.32 23.02 -24.85
C PRO A 42 28.17 23.67 -25.62
N GLN A 43 28.46 24.72 -26.40
CA GLN A 43 27.53 25.21 -27.40
C GLN A 43 27.11 24.06 -28.30
N ALA A 44 25.80 23.78 -28.34
CA ALA A 44 25.20 22.73 -29.15
C ALA A 44 25.67 22.84 -30.61
N ARG A 45 26.52 21.89 -31.03
CA ARG A 45 26.74 21.63 -32.45
C ARG A 45 25.52 20.89 -32.98
N SER A 46 24.87 21.49 -33.96
CA SER A 46 23.82 20.87 -34.75
C SER A 46 24.37 19.67 -35.53
N SER A 47 24.09 18.46 -35.04
CA SER A 47 24.13 17.26 -35.86
C SER A 47 22.78 16.56 -35.69
N GLY A 48 22.02 16.54 -36.78
CA GLY A 48 20.70 15.91 -36.85
C GLY A 48 20.78 14.43 -36.49
N ASN A 49 19.98 14.05 -35.51
CA ASN A 49 19.48 12.69 -35.31
C ASN A 49 18.08 12.83 -34.71
N ASN A 50 17.15 12.06 -35.26
CA ASN A 50 15.73 12.04 -34.91
C ASN A 50 15.55 11.71 -33.43
N TYR A 51 15.26 12.71 -32.60
CA TYR A 51 14.72 12.48 -31.27
C TYR A 51 13.27 12.04 -31.44
N ALA A 52 13.00 10.78 -31.10
CA ALA A 52 11.68 10.20 -31.09
C ALA A 52 10.72 11.08 -30.28
N GLU A 53 9.58 11.41 -30.90
CA GLU A 53 8.41 12.02 -30.28
C GLU A 53 7.89 11.11 -29.15
N ASN A 54 8.42 11.31 -27.94
CA ASN A 54 7.96 10.66 -26.71
C ASN A 54 6.77 11.44 -26.12
N LEU A 55 5.58 11.21 -26.68
CA LEU A 55 4.34 11.56 -26.00
C LEU A 55 3.99 10.43 -25.02
N ILE A 56 4.00 10.78 -23.72
CA ILE A 56 3.29 10.14 -22.60
C ILE A 56 3.44 8.61 -22.52
N THR A 57 4.65 8.09 -22.35
CA THR A 57 4.80 6.76 -21.73
C THR A 57 5.03 6.96 -20.25
N SER A 58 4.08 6.56 -19.39
CA SER A 58 4.30 6.49 -17.94
C SER A 58 5.53 5.61 -17.66
N LYS A 59 6.68 6.22 -17.33
CA LYS A 59 7.90 5.51 -16.92
C LYS A 59 7.71 4.99 -15.48
N ASN A 60 6.81 4.04 -15.29
CA ASN A 60 6.56 3.47 -13.97
C ASN A 60 7.59 2.39 -13.68
N PHE A 61 8.74 2.75 -13.09
CA PHE A 61 9.72 1.76 -12.62
C PHE A 61 9.12 0.93 -11.48
N ALA A 62 8.88 -0.37 -11.71
CA ALA A 62 8.31 -1.27 -10.70
C ALA A 62 9.40 -1.95 -9.84
N PRO A 63 9.56 -1.72 -8.53
CA PRO A 63 10.68 -2.21 -7.66
C PRO A 63 11.03 -3.71 -7.84
N SER A 64 12.26 -4.15 -7.50
CA SER A 64 12.66 -5.57 -7.65
C SER A 64 11.65 -6.53 -7.00
N PRO A 65 11.63 -7.82 -7.38
CA PRO A 65 10.74 -8.79 -6.77
C PRO A 65 10.80 -8.80 -5.23
N GLU A 66 11.98 -8.63 -4.64
CA GLU A 66 12.15 -8.59 -3.18
C GLU A 66 11.53 -7.32 -2.57
N ALA A 67 11.83 -6.15 -3.13
CA ALA A 67 11.28 -4.88 -2.67
C ALA A 67 9.75 -4.79 -2.86
N HIS A 68 9.25 -5.27 -4.01
CA HIS A 68 7.82 -5.31 -4.31
C HIS A 68 7.05 -6.17 -3.31
N SER A 69 7.61 -7.31 -2.87
CA SER A 69 6.97 -8.19 -1.89
C SER A 69 6.75 -7.52 -0.53
N LEU A 70 7.63 -6.61 -0.11
CA LEU A 70 7.48 -5.83 1.13
C LEU A 70 6.49 -4.67 0.94
N MET A 71 6.50 -4.01 -0.21
CA MET A 71 5.61 -2.89 -0.51
C MET A 71 4.14 -3.32 -0.62
N GLN A 72 3.87 -4.58 -0.97
CA GLN A 72 2.50 -5.12 -1.05
C GLN A 72 1.71 -4.96 0.25
N TYR A 73 2.37 -4.97 1.42
CA TYR A 73 1.71 -4.79 2.72
C TYR A 73 1.27 -3.34 2.99
N SER A 74 1.92 -2.37 2.34
CA SER A 74 1.52 -0.95 2.35
C SER A 74 0.39 -0.69 1.32
N GLU A 75 0.41 -1.42 0.20
CA GLU A 75 -0.61 -1.31 -0.85
C GLU A 75 -1.93 -1.97 -0.45
N VAL A 76 -1.89 -3.22 0.01
CA VAL A 76 -3.07 -3.98 0.43
C VAL A 76 -2.85 -4.43 1.87
N PRO A 77 -3.24 -3.61 2.85
CA PRO A 77 -3.07 -3.94 4.27
C PRO A 77 -3.85 -5.20 4.66
N VAL A 78 -3.29 -5.95 5.61
CA VAL A 78 -3.96 -7.09 6.26
C VAL A 78 -5.09 -6.57 7.14
N SER A 79 -6.34 -6.89 6.80
CA SER A 79 -7.51 -6.48 7.56
C SER A 79 -8.77 -7.24 7.15
N LEU A 80 -9.80 -7.22 8.00
CA LEU A 80 -11.14 -7.69 7.63
C LEU A 80 -11.74 -6.83 6.51
N TYR A 81 -11.45 -5.53 6.48
CA TYR A 81 -11.93 -4.59 5.45
C TYR A 81 -11.46 -4.96 4.04
N THR A 82 -10.22 -5.43 3.90
CA THR A 82 -9.62 -5.89 2.64
C THR A 82 -9.85 -7.38 2.37
N GLY A 83 -10.26 -8.15 3.39
CA GLY A 83 -10.42 -9.60 3.31
C GLY A 83 -9.10 -10.38 3.30
N VAL A 84 -7.99 -9.73 3.64
CA VAL A 84 -6.65 -10.35 3.68
C VAL A 84 -6.30 -10.75 5.13
N PRO A 85 -6.09 -12.05 5.42
CA PRO A 85 -5.72 -12.54 6.76
C PRO A 85 -4.23 -12.36 7.06
N SER A 86 -3.87 -12.32 8.35
CA SER A 86 -2.48 -12.35 8.81
C SER A 86 -1.96 -13.78 8.86
N ILE A 87 -0.98 -14.12 8.02
CA ILE A 87 -0.34 -15.44 7.98
C ILE A 87 1.17 -15.23 8.13
N SER A 88 1.73 -15.63 9.27
CA SER A 88 3.15 -15.43 9.57
C SER A 88 3.80 -16.65 10.23
N ILE A 89 5.07 -16.87 9.92
CA ILE A 89 5.95 -17.85 10.55
C ILE A 89 7.05 -17.07 11.27
N PRO A 90 7.05 -17.04 12.62
CA PRO A 90 8.13 -16.42 13.37
C PRO A 90 9.41 -17.25 13.22
N ILE A 91 10.51 -16.60 12.87
CA ILE A 91 11.83 -17.23 12.77
C ILE A 91 12.61 -16.97 14.05
N TYR A 92 12.93 -15.70 14.34
CA TYR A 92 13.71 -15.32 15.53
C TYR A 92 13.44 -13.87 15.90
N THR A 93 13.53 -13.49 17.17
CA THR A 93 13.43 -12.09 17.61
C THR A 93 14.75 -11.65 18.19
N ILE A 94 15.34 -10.60 17.61
CA ILE A 94 16.54 -9.97 18.16
C ILE A 94 16.12 -9.06 19.30
N GLU A 95 16.54 -9.40 20.51
CA GLU A 95 16.26 -8.62 21.71
C GLU A 95 17.52 -7.90 22.22
N ILE A 96 17.41 -6.58 22.39
CA ILE A 96 18.46 -5.70 22.92
C ILE A 96 17.84 -4.74 23.93
N GLY A 97 17.88 -5.11 25.21
CA GLY A 97 17.22 -4.32 26.24
C GLY A 97 15.71 -4.28 26.03
N ASP A 98 15.16 -3.08 25.87
CA ASP A 98 13.74 -2.85 25.65
C ASP A 98 13.37 -2.82 24.15
N TYR A 99 14.36 -2.96 23.26
CA TYR A 99 14.17 -3.01 21.81
C TYR A 99 14.05 -4.45 21.31
N SER A 100 13.06 -4.71 20.46
CA SER A 100 12.84 -5.98 19.80
C SER A 100 12.73 -5.81 18.29
N LEU A 101 13.53 -6.59 17.54
CA LEU A 101 13.44 -6.67 16.08
C LEU A 101 13.04 -8.11 15.69
N PRO A 102 11.78 -8.36 15.33
CA PRO A 102 11.33 -9.68 14.89
C PRO A 102 11.79 -9.99 13.47
N ILE A 103 12.28 -11.21 13.26
CA ILE A 103 12.56 -11.82 11.96
C ILE A 103 11.44 -12.81 11.66
N THR A 104 10.66 -12.54 10.62
CA THR A 104 9.46 -13.33 10.28
C THR A 104 9.35 -13.58 8.78
N LEU A 105 8.76 -14.71 8.40
CA LEU A 105 8.26 -14.92 7.05
C LEU A 105 6.75 -14.64 7.06
N GLN A 106 6.27 -13.84 6.12
CA GLN A 106 4.85 -13.49 6.02
C GLN A 106 4.31 -13.87 4.65
N TYR A 107 3.08 -14.37 4.60
CA TYR A 107 2.39 -14.70 3.36
C TYR A 107 1.26 -13.71 3.09
N HIS A 108 1.29 -13.06 1.92
CA HIS A 108 0.26 -12.10 1.53
C HIS A 108 -0.85 -12.77 0.71
N ALA A 109 -2.03 -12.92 1.31
CA ALA A 109 -3.13 -13.71 0.75
C ALA A 109 -4.16 -12.89 -0.07
N SER A 110 -3.73 -11.84 -0.77
CA SER A 110 -4.60 -11.08 -1.71
C SER A 110 -4.84 -11.77 -3.06
N GLY A 111 -4.16 -12.89 -3.30
CA GLY A 111 -4.18 -13.64 -4.56
C GLY A 111 -2.88 -13.46 -5.33
N ILE A 112 -2.61 -14.40 -6.24
CA ILE A 112 -1.39 -14.38 -7.06
C ILE A 112 -1.70 -13.78 -8.43
N LYS A 113 -1.02 -12.69 -8.79
CA LYS A 113 -1.14 -12.11 -10.13
C LYS A 113 -0.33 -12.91 -11.15
N VAL A 114 -0.76 -12.93 -12.41
CA VAL A 114 -0.04 -13.66 -13.48
C VAL A 114 1.39 -13.13 -13.65
N THR A 115 1.59 -11.82 -13.58
CA THR A 115 2.91 -11.21 -13.73
C THR A 115 3.74 -11.21 -12.43
N GLN A 116 3.20 -11.73 -11.31
CA GLN A 116 3.85 -11.67 -10.01
C GLN A 116 5.12 -12.52 -9.98
N GLU A 117 6.20 -11.89 -9.53
CA GLU A 117 7.48 -12.54 -9.27
C GLU A 117 7.58 -13.02 -7.82
N ALA A 118 8.28 -14.14 -7.61
CA ALA A 118 8.54 -14.66 -6.28
C ALA A 118 9.73 -13.93 -5.63
N SER A 119 9.65 -13.69 -4.32
CA SER A 119 10.81 -13.30 -3.51
C SER A 119 11.82 -14.46 -3.43
N ARG A 120 12.96 -14.24 -2.75
CA ARG A 120 13.95 -15.31 -2.52
C ARG A 120 13.46 -16.44 -1.61
N VAL A 121 12.37 -16.22 -0.88
CA VAL A 121 11.75 -17.20 0.01
C VAL A 121 10.54 -17.89 -0.60
N GLY A 122 10.00 -17.40 -1.72
CA GLY A 122 8.93 -18.06 -2.47
C GLY A 122 7.78 -17.12 -2.88
N LEU A 123 6.94 -17.58 -3.81
CA LEU A 123 5.81 -16.82 -4.34
C LEU A 123 4.78 -16.51 -3.23
N GLY A 124 4.43 -15.24 -3.10
CA GLY A 124 3.52 -14.73 -2.06
C GLY A 124 4.13 -14.64 -0.66
N TRP A 125 5.35 -15.13 -0.44
CA TRP A 125 6.08 -15.04 0.82
C TRP A 125 7.07 -13.87 0.80
N SER A 126 7.24 -13.18 1.92
CA SER A 126 8.23 -12.11 2.13
C SER A 126 9.03 -12.34 3.41
N LEU A 127 10.33 -12.01 3.38
CA LEU A 127 11.18 -12.03 4.56
C LEU A 127 11.19 -10.64 5.21
N HIS A 128 10.64 -10.56 6.42
CA HIS A 128 10.72 -9.37 7.25
C HIS A 128 11.89 -9.55 8.22
N ALA A 129 13.10 -9.19 7.78
CA ALA A 129 14.36 -9.34 8.52
C ALA A 129 15.23 -8.07 8.44
N GLY A 130 14.61 -6.93 8.19
CA GLY A 130 15.26 -5.67 7.89
C GLY A 130 14.22 -4.66 7.48
N GLY A 131 14.68 -3.53 6.97
CA GLY A 131 13.81 -2.48 6.47
C GLY A 131 14.21 -2.05 5.07
N ALA A 132 13.27 -1.49 4.34
CA ALA A 132 13.55 -0.85 3.07
C ALA A 132 12.69 0.39 2.88
N VAL A 133 13.22 1.34 2.14
CA VAL A 133 12.48 2.45 1.53
C VAL A 133 12.43 2.16 0.03
N GLY A 134 11.28 1.73 -0.48
CA GLY A 134 11.04 1.54 -1.91
C GLY A 134 10.50 2.81 -2.55
N ARG A 135 10.71 2.98 -3.85
CA ARG A 135 10.23 4.14 -4.61
C ARG A 135 9.52 3.69 -5.88
N ILE A 136 8.37 4.30 -6.14
CA ILE A 136 7.63 4.22 -7.40
C ILE A 136 7.72 5.58 -8.06
N ILE A 137 8.30 5.60 -9.26
CA ILE A 137 8.51 6.84 -10.01
C ILE A 137 7.26 7.22 -10.78
N GLN A 138 6.89 8.48 -10.70
CA GLN A 138 5.73 9.05 -11.40
C GLN A 138 6.22 10.10 -12.41
N GLY A 139 6.51 9.69 -13.65
CA GLY A 139 7.07 10.60 -14.64
C GLY A 139 8.59 10.52 -14.71
N HIS A 140 9.30 11.52 -14.17
CA HIS A 140 10.77 11.49 -14.04
C HIS A 140 11.18 11.33 -12.57
N ASP A 141 12.48 11.14 -12.31
CA ASP A 141 12.98 11.09 -10.94
C ASP A 141 12.82 12.46 -10.29
N ASP A 142 12.21 12.52 -9.10
CA ASP A 142 11.96 13.77 -8.35
C ASP A 142 13.20 14.67 -8.26
N PHE A 143 14.41 14.10 -8.20
CA PHE A 143 15.66 14.83 -7.99
C PHE A 143 16.51 15.05 -9.25
N ASP A 144 16.04 14.63 -10.42
CA ASP A 144 16.72 14.91 -11.70
C ASP A 144 16.59 16.38 -12.11
N GLU A 145 17.37 16.82 -13.11
CA GLU A 145 17.37 18.20 -13.63
C GLU A 145 15.98 18.68 -14.05
N TYR A 146 15.14 17.76 -14.54
CA TYR A 146 13.76 18.02 -14.92
C TYR A 146 12.73 17.40 -13.96
N GLY A 147 13.18 16.90 -12.81
CA GLY A 147 12.36 16.24 -11.79
C GLY A 147 11.45 17.19 -11.01
N PHE A 148 10.44 16.63 -10.36
CA PHE A 148 9.41 17.38 -9.62
C PHE A 148 10.01 18.40 -8.63
N TYR A 149 11.08 18.03 -7.91
CA TYR A 149 11.72 18.88 -6.91
C TYR A 149 12.29 20.17 -7.50
N MET A 150 12.78 20.13 -8.74
CA MET A 150 13.42 21.27 -9.42
C MET A 150 12.42 22.12 -10.22
N CYS A 151 11.32 21.53 -10.69
CA CYS A 151 10.44 22.13 -11.71
C CYS A 151 9.09 22.66 -11.21
N ALA A 152 8.69 22.39 -9.96
CA ALA A 152 7.35 22.75 -9.46
C ALA A 152 7.02 24.27 -9.45
N ASP A 153 8.02 25.17 -9.48
CA ASP A 153 7.83 26.63 -9.42
C ASP A 153 7.74 27.35 -10.75
N THR A 154 8.16 26.71 -11.85
CA THR A 154 8.06 27.25 -13.20
C THR A 154 6.69 26.99 -13.82
N ILE A 155 5.67 26.77 -12.98
CA ILE A 155 4.29 26.48 -13.38
C ILE A 155 3.38 27.70 -13.12
N PRO A 156 3.27 28.65 -14.06
CA PRO A 156 2.27 29.70 -13.99
C PRO A 156 0.86 29.17 -14.28
N GLU A 157 -0.15 29.92 -13.83
CA GLU A 157 -1.56 29.70 -14.21
C GLU A 157 -1.76 30.04 -15.70
N PHE A 158 -1.33 29.20 -16.64
CA PHE A 158 -1.34 29.51 -18.08
C PHE A 158 -2.57 29.00 -18.86
N TYR A 159 -2.91 29.74 -19.92
CA TYR A 159 -3.88 29.37 -20.96
C TYR A 159 -3.18 28.67 -22.13
N MET A 160 -3.91 27.85 -22.92
CA MET A 160 -3.38 27.11 -24.08
C MET A 160 -2.71 27.99 -25.16
N SER A 161 -2.97 29.30 -25.19
CA SER A 161 -2.26 30.25 -26.06
C SER A 161 -0.78 30.42 -25.72
N ASP A 162 -0.39 30.17 -24.46
CA ASP A 162 0.98 30.35 -23.96
C ASP A 162 1.82 29.06 -24.00
N LEU A 163 1.17 27.88 -24.07
CA LEU A 163 1.83 26.58 -24.24
C LEU A 163 2.60 26.47 -25.56
N PHE A 164 2.17 27.18 -26.60
CA PHE A 164 2.90 27.27 -27.87
C PHE A 164 4.23 28.03 -27.76
N ASN A 165 4.39 28.90 -26.76
CA ASN A 165 5.64 29.63 -26.52
C ASN A 165 6.61 28.86 -25.61
N TYR A 166 6.12 27.87 -24.85
CA TYR A 166 6.93 26.97 -24.05
C TYR A 166 7.05 25.61 -24.74
N SER A 167 7.97 25.54 -25.72
CA SER A 167 8.34 24.29 -26.40
C SER A 167 8.65 23.12 -25.46
N ASN A 168 9.07 23.42 -24.21
CA ASN A 168 9.55 22.40 -23.27
C ASN A 168 8.41 21.72 -22.48
N ILE A 169 7.24 22.36 -22.34
CA ILE A 169 6.07 21.75 -21.67
C ILE A 169 5.33 20.83 -22.66
N GLY A 170 5.25 21.23 -23.93
CA GLY A 170 4.69 20.39 -25.00
C GLY A 170 5.55 19.18 -25.39
N ASN A 171 6.83 19.18 -25.01
CA ASN A 171 7.79 18.09 -25.25
C ASN A 171 7.96 17.12 -24.07
N ALA A 172 7.13 17.22 -23.02
CA ALA A 172 7.15 16.31 -21.85
C ALA A 172 8.52 16.23 -21.10
N GLU A 173 9.31 17.31 -21.14
CA GLU A 173 10.62 17.33 -20.46
C GLU A 173 10.47 17.56 -18.95
N LEU A 174 9.51 18.37 -18.48
CA LEU A 174 9.31 18.67 -17.06
C LEU A 174 8.42 17.65 -16.35
N ASP A 175 8.85 17.25 -15.16
CA ASP A 175 8.12 16.37 -14.26
C ASP A 175 7.17 17.14 -13.34
N LEU A 176 5.96 16.62 -13.20
CA LEU A 176 4.80 17.35 -12.64
C LEU A 176 4.10 16.57 -11.53
N GLU A 177 4.59 15.37 -11.21
CA GLU A 177 4.08 14.45 -10.19
C GLU A 177 5.23 14.06 -9.27
N SER A 178 4.98 13.99 -7.96
CA SER A 178 6.03 13.53 -7.03
C SER A 178 6.09 12.01 -7.01
N ASP A 179 7.31 11.49 -6.94
CA ASP A 179 7.61 10.09 -6.64
C ASP A 179 6.99 9.67 -5.31
N ILE A 180 6.54 8.41 -5.26
CA ILE A 180 5.94 7.81 -4.06
C ILE A 180 6.96 6.91 -3.40
N TYR A 181 7.34 7.26 -2.17
CA TYR A 181 8.23 6.46 -1.34
C TYR A 181 7.42 5.60 -0.38
N HIS A 182 7.74 4.32 -0.30
CA HIS A 182 7.14 3.36 0.62
C HIS A 182 8.20 2.96 1.64
N TYR A 183 7.90 3.08 2.92
CA TYR A 183 8.76 2.52 3.96
C TYR A 183 8.14 1.25 4.53
N ASN A 184 8.97 0.26 4.83
CA ASN A 184 8.63 -0.90 5.65
C ASN A 184 9.86 -1.27 6.48
N PHE A 185 9.81 -1.09 7.80
CA PHE A 185 10.93 -1.43 8.70
C PHE A 185 10.44 -1.55 10.15
N ALA A 186 10.98 -2.51 10.91
CA ALA A 186 10.77 -2.63 12.36
C ALA A 186 9.31 -2.45 12.87
N GLY A 187 8.33 -2.94 12.10
CA GLY A 187 6.89 -2.81 12.43
C GLY A 187 6.20 -1.55 11.89
N TYR A 188 6.96 -0.59 11.36
CA TYR A 188 6.44 0.59 10.65
C TYR A 188 6.25 0.29 9.17
N SER A 189 5.13 0.73 8.61
CA SER A 189 4.90 0.70 7.17
C SER A 189 4.00 1.86 6.74
N GLY A 190 4.33 2.50 5.63
CA GLY A 190 3.54 3.62 5.12
C GLY A 190 4.18 4.24 3.88
N LYS A 191 3.82 5.49 3.61
CA LYS A 191 4.30 6.23 2.44
C LYS A 191 4.72 7.64 2.81
N PHE A 192 5.62 8.22 2.05
CA PHE A 192 5.94 9.65 2.07
C PHE A 192 6.23 10.17 0.66
N ILE A 193 6.17 11.48 0.49
CA ILE A 193 6.47 12.19 -0.76
C ILE A 193 7.43 13.32 -0.49
N VAL A 194 8.05 13.86 -1.55
CA VAL A 194 8.94 14.99 -1.43
C VAL A 194 8.13 16.29 -1.45
N ARG A 195 8.39 17.15 -0.47
CA ARG A 195 7.87 18.52 -0.42
C ARG A 195 8.81 19.44 -1.19
N LYS A 196 8.23 20.32 -1.99
CA LYS A 196 8.91 21.43 -2.65
C LYS A 196 9.80 22.22 -1.67
N GLY A 197 10.99 22.61 -2.10
CA GLY A 197 11.78 23.67 -1.45
C GLY A 197 11.26 25.05 -1.84
N GLU A 198 10.56 25.76 -0.94
CA GLU A 198 10.71 27.22 -0.93
C GLU A 198 12.13 27.50 -0.46
N TYR A 199 12.97 28.07 -1.32
CA TYR A 199 14.42 28.19 -1.14
C TYR A 199 14.86 28.98 0.12
N ASN A 200 13.93 29.40 0.99
CA ASN A 200 14.19 30.33 2.09
C ASN A 200 13.51 29.99 3.43
N ASP A 201 12.82 28.86 3.59
CA ASP A 201 12.20 28.50 4.88
C ASP A 201 12.89 27.27 5.50
N GLU A 202 13.94 27.51 6.28
CA GLU A 202 14.75 26.47 6.96
C GLU A 202 13.92 25.60 7.94
N ASP A 203 12.69 26.02 8.26
CA ASP A 203 11.81 25.34 9.23
C ASP A 203 10.88 24.27 8.59
N LEU A 204 10.85 24.10 7.26
CA LEU A 204 9.96 23.12 6.61
C LEU A 204 10.66 21.78 6.31
N GLU A 205 10.05 20.68 6.77
CA GLU A 205 10.53 19.32 6.48
C GLU A 205 10.42 18.99 4.98
N ARG A 206 11.54 18.54 4.40
CA ARG A 206 11.66 18.15 2.97
C ARG A 206 10.82 16.93 2.60
N PHE A 207 10.64 15.98 3.52
CA PHE A 207 9.88 14.75 3.29
C PHE A 207 8.58 14.80 4.06
N VAL A 208 7.45 14.63 3.37
CA VAL A 208 6.12 14.70 3.96
C VAL A 208 5.58 13.29 4.18
N LEU A 209 5.46 12.91 5.45
CA LEU A 209 4.73 11.71 5.84
C LEU A 209 3.27 11.81 5.44
N LEU A 210 2.76 10.69 4.92
CA LEU A 210 1.35 10.53 4.59
C LEU A 210 0.56 9.90 5.73
N LYS A 211 1.29 9.33 6.71
CA LYS A 211 0.78 8.79 7.97
C LYS A 211 1.44 9.52 9.17
N PRO A 212 1.09 10.79 9.41
CA PRO A 212 1.78 11.66 10.36
C PRO A 212 1.77 11.14 11.81
N GLU A 213 0.78 10.34 12.19
CA GLU A 213 0.66 9.74 13.52
C GLU A 213 1.75 8.73 13.89
N ASP A 214 2.48 8.20 12.89
CA ASP A 214 3.68 7.39 13.16
C ASP A 214 4.82 8.22 13.77
N ASN A 215 4.75 9.56 13.66
CA ASN A 215 5.70 10.53 14.23
C ASN A 215 7.16 10.23 13.86
N LEU A 216 7.39 9.85 12.59
CA LEU A 216 8.72 9.57 12.07
C LEU A 216 9.37 10.84 11.54
N LYS A 217 10.62 11.09 11.91
CA LYS A 217 11.42 12.15 11.31
C LYS A 217 12.26 11.56 10.19
N ILE A 218 12.04 12.00 8.95
CA ILE A 218 12.77 11.52 7.77
C ILE A 218 13.74 12.61 7.32
N GLU A 219 15.02 12.26 7.27
CA GLU A 219 16.11 13.17 6.92
C GLU A 219 16.95 12.60 5.78
N GLY A 220 17.37 13.46 4.86
CA GLY A 220 18.43 13.11 3.92
C GLY A 220 19.78 13.19 4.65
N CYS A 221 20.48 12.08 4.81
CA CYS A 221 21.82 12.07 5.43
C CYS A 221 22.91 11.99 4.34
N GLU A 222 24.19 12.03 4.74
CA GLU A 222 25.31 11.65 3.84
C GLU A 222 25.11 10.24 3.24
N SER A 223 24.33 9.40 3.92
CA SER A 223 23.64 8.18 3.49
C SER A 223 22.17 8.52 3.19
N ASP A 224 21.63 8.21 2.01
CA ASP A 224 20.40 8.84 1.46
C ASP A 224 19.22 9.05 2.40
N PHE A 225 18.81 8.05 3.20
CA PHE A 225 17.70 8.20 4.14
C PHE A 225 18.08 7.80 5.57
N CYS A 226 17.76 8.67 6.53
CA CYS A 226 17.73 8.35 7.94
C CYS A 226 16.31 8.59 8.47
N ILE A 227 15.74 7.57 9.11
CA ILE A 227 14.43 7.67 9.74
C ILE A 227 14.62 7.57 11.25
N THR A 228 14.13 8.54 12.00
CA THR A 228 14.20 8.57 13.47
C THR A 228 12.80 8.42 14.05
N THR A 229 12.61 7.41 14.91
CA THR A 229 11.34 7.16 15.61
C THR A 229 11.22 8.03 16.87
N GLU A 230 10.02 8.07 17.46
CA GLU A 230 9.71 8.92 18.63
C GLU A 230 10.49 8.58 19.91
N ASP A 231 11.06 7.38 19.98
CA ASP A 231 11.94 6.91 21.05
C ASP A 231 13.42 7.29 20.82
N ASN A 232 13.73 8.05 19.77
CA ASN A 232 15.08 8.41 19.32
C ASN A 232 15.91 7.20 18.81
N THR A 233 15.27 6.11 18.41
CA THR A 233 15.92 5.05 17.62
C THR A 233 16.09 5.53 16.18
N ARG A 234 17.31 5.41 15.64
CA ARG A 234 17.66 5.88 14.29
C ARG A 234 17.89 4.70 13.36
N TYR A 235 17.28 4.76 12.18
CA TYR A 235 17.36 3.75 11.11
C TYR A 235 18.03 4.36 9.90
N ILE A 236 19.15 3.79 9.45
CA ILE A 236 19.95 4.31 8.33
C ILE A 236 19.78 3.40 7.13
N PHE A 237 19.40 3.98 5.98
CA PHE A 237 19.22 3.28 4.72
C PHE A 237 20.22 3.79 3.69
N ASP A 238 21.22 2.96 3.34
CA ASP A 238 22.36 3.39 2.51
C ASP A 238 22.63 2.51 1.28
N LYS A 239 22.12 1.28 1.21
CA LYS A 239 22.34 0.40 0.06
C LYS A 239 21.24 0.58 -0.98
N LYS A 240 21.64 1.06 -2.15
CA LYS A 240 20.75 1.39 -3.27
C LYS A 240 20.57 0.23 -4.23
N GLU A 241 19.34 -0.09 -4.58
CA GLU A 241 19.04 -0.90 -5.75
C GLU A 241 18.94 -0.03 -6.99
N LEU A 242 19.75 -0.35 -8.01
CA LEU A 242 19.81 0.40 -9.26
C LEU A 242 19.08 -0.31 -10.38
N ARG A 243 18.33 0.47 -11.16
CA ARG A 243 17.45 -0.02 -12.23
C ARG A 243 17.68 0.76 -13.52
N SER A 244 17.43 0.10 -14.65
CA SER A 244 17.41 0.72 -15.97
C SER A 244 16.20 0.19 -16.76
N MET A 245 15.60 1.03 -17.57
CA MET A 245 14.49 0.66 -18.44
C MET A 245 14.93 0.76 -19.90
N CYS A 246 14.44 -0.17 -20.71
CA CYS A 246 14.51 -0.13 -22.16
C CYS A 246 13.10 0.02 -22.70
N SER A 247 12.89 0.93 -23.66
CA SER A 247 11.62 1.09 -24.37
C SER A 247 11.90 1.27 -25.86
N MET A 248 11.06 0.66 -26.70
CA MET A 248 11.13 0.76 -28.16
C MET A 248 9.74 1.06 -28.74
N SER A 249 9.68 1.98 -29.69
CA SER A 249 8.45 2.40 -30.37
C SER A 249 8.43 1.95 -31.83
N PHE A 250 7.28 1.47 -32.29
CA PHE A 250 7.01 1.06 -33.67
C PHE A 250 5.77 1.78 -34.19
N GLU A 251 5.82 2.32 -35.40
CA GLU A 251 4.66 2.89 -36.10
C GLU A 251 4.05 1.87 -37.06
N ASP A 252 2.72 1.76 -37.09
CA ASP A 252 2.03 0.93 -38.09
C ASP A 252 2.14 1.62 -39.49
N GLU A 253 3.07 1.19 -40.35
CA GLU A 253 3.05 1.59 -41.77
C GLU A 253 1.92 0.86 -42.51
N LYS A 254 1.16 1.60 -43.33
CA LYS A 254 0.03 1.09 -44.15
C LYS A 254 0.42 -0.18 -44.91
N GLU A 255 -0.35 -1.25 -44.67
CA GLU A 255 -0.40 -2.51 -45.43
C GLU A 255 0.96 -3.15 -45.76
N GLY A 256 1.44 -4.07 -44.91
CA GLY A 256 2.34 -5.11 -45.41
C GLY A 256 3.30 -5.78 -44.43
N ILE A 257 3.59 -5.21 -43.27
CA ILE A 257 4.41 -5.87 -42.25
C ILE A 257 3.65 -5.86 -40.93
N TYR A 258 2.65 -6.75 -40.82
CA TYR A 258 2.25 -7.24 -39.51
C TYR A 258 3.48 -7.95 -38.94
N TYR A 259 4.20 -7.30 -38.02
CA TYR A 259 4.96 -8.05 -37.02
C TYR A 259 3.92 -8.73 -36.15
N ASP A 260 3.43 -9.86 -36.65
CA ASP A 260 2.46 -10.67 -35.98
C ASP A 260 3.14 -11.38 -34.81
N ILE A 261 3.27 -10.63 -33.71
CA ILE A 261 3.67 -11.16 -32.41
C ILE A 261 2.59 -12.14 -31.91
N SER A 262 1.36 -12.07 -32.44
CA SER A 262 0.27 -13.00 -32.12
C SER A 262 0.43 -14.39 -32.75
N SER A 263 1.15 -14.53 -33.87
CA SER A 263 1.53 -15.84 -34.45
C SER A 263 2.84 -16.42 -33.91
N LYS A 264 3.56 -15.70 -33.04
CA LYS A 264 4.73 -16.22 -32.32
C LYS A 264 4.40 -16.38 -30.83
N PRO A 265 3.95 -17.58 -30.39
CA PRO A 265 3.53 -17.84 -29.01
C PRO A 265 4.65 -17.67 -27.96
N ASN A 266 5.88 -17.36 -28.38
CA ASN A 266 7.03 -17.24 -27.50
C ASN A 266 7.45 -15.82 -27.17
N ARG A 267 6.89 -14.75 -27.75
CA ARG A 267 7.19 -13.32 -27.44
C ARG A 267 8.62 -13.05 -26.90
N THR A 268 9.63 -13.71 -27.48
CA THR A 268 11.05 -13.63 -27.10
C THR A 268 11.73 -12.49 -27.85
N PHE A 269 10.99 -11.41 -28.11
CA PHE A 269 11.56 -10.26 -28.79
C PHE A 269 12.59 -9.62 -27.86
N ILE A 270 13.83 -9.58 -28.33
CA ILE A 270 14.92 -8.82 -27.76
C ILE A 270 15.28 -7.81 -28.86
N PRO A 271 15.49 -6.52 -28.54
CA PRO A 271 15.99 -5.56 -29.50
C PRO A 271 17.17 -6.19 -30.28
N PRO A 272 17.14 -6.21 -31.62
CA PRO A 272 18.29 -6.63 -32.39
C PRO A 272 19.40 -5.61 -32.12
N ASP A 273 20.43 -6.15 -31.49
CA ASP A 273 21.82 -5.74 -31.58
C ASP A 273 22.11 -4.25 -31.32
N GLU A 274 22.11 -3.82 -30.05
CA GLU A 274 23.04 -2.83 -29.50
C GLU A 274 22.77 -2.54 -28.00
N TYR A 275 23.82 -2.11 -27.29
CA TYR A 275 23.77 -1.55 -25.93
C TYR A 275 22.94 -0.25 -25.84
N SER A 276 22.51 0.31 -26.99
CA SER A 276 21.97 1.66 -27.15
C SER A 276 20.54 1.85 -26.63
N TYR A 277 19.82 0.78 -26.27
CA TYR A 277 18.40 0.84 -25.91
C TYR A 277 18.10 0.82 -24.40
N PHE A 278 19.03 0.41 -23.54
CA PHE A 278 18.93 0.66 -22.10
C PHE A 278 19.55 2.02 -21.81
N SER A 279 18.86 2.86 -21.05
CA SER A 279 19.42 4.16 -20.69
C SER A 279 20.73 4.00 -19.92
N ASN A 280 21.74 4.80 -20.27
CA ASN A 280 22.97 4.92 -19.47
C ASN A 280 22.71 5.60 -18.11
N SER A 281 21.52 6.15 -17.90
CA SER A 281 21.03 6.60 -16.60
C SER A 281 20.45 5.42 -15.83
N TYR A 282 20.93 5.26 -14.59
CA TYR A 282 20.38 4.31 -13.63
C TYR A 282 19.56 5.05 -12.60
N THR A 283 18.44 4.45 -12.22
CA THR A 283 17.53 5.04 -11.25
C THR A 283 17.48 4.19 -9.99
N THR A 284 17.53 4.85 -8.83
CA THR A 284 17.43 4.14 -7.55
C THR A 284 15.96 3.83 -7.25
N THR A 285 15.59 2.58 -7.01
CA THR A 285 14.18 2.24 -6.71
C THR A 285 13.99 1.70 -5.30
N ASN A 286 15.08 1.44 -4.58
CA ASN A 286 15.02 0.89 -3.24
C ASN A 286 16.28 1.26 -2.44
N TRP A 287 16.11 1.57 -1.15
CA TRP A 287 17.18 1.79 -0.18
C TRP A 287 17.01 0.80 0.98
N LEU A 288 18.02 -0.03 1.24
CA LEU A 288 17.96 -1.05 2.27
C LEU A 288 18.57 -0.55 3.58
N LEU A 289 17.96 -0.97 4.70
CA LEU A 289 18.41 -0.67 6.06
C LEU A 289 19.80 -1.28 6.31
N THR A 290 20.76 -0.46 6.72
CA THR A 290 22.14 -0.89 7.00
C THR A 290 22.51 -0.80 8.46
N GLU A 291 21.90 0.10 9.21
CA GLU A 291 22.21 0.30 10.62
C GLU A 291 20.98 0.75 11.41
N ILE A 292 20.83 0.21 12.61
CA ILE A 292 19.91 0.72 13.65
C ILE A 292 20.77 1.20 14.81
N ILE A 293 20.57 2.44 15.25
CA ILE A 293 21.25 3.03 16.40
C ILE A 293 20.19 3.27 17.48
N LEU A 294 20.32 2.55 18.59
CA LEU A 294 19.44 2.68 19.75
C LEU A 294 19.79 3.92 20.57
N PRO A 295 18.87 4.45 21.41
CA PRO A 295 19.12 5.65 22.22
C PRO A 295 20.32 5.53 23.17
N ASN A 296 20.64 4.31 23.62
CA ASN A 296 21.79 4.03 24.47
C ASN A 296 23.13 3.92 23.70
N GLY A 297 23.11 4.11 22.38
CA GLY A 297 24.26 4.03 21.48
C GLY A 297 24.63 2.61 21.02
N GLU A 298 23.89 1.58 21.41
CA GLU A 298 24.04 0.25 20.82
C GLU A 298 23.59 0.22 19.37
N LYS A 299 24.25 -0.63 18.57
CA LYS A 299 24.09 -0.69 17.13
C LYS A 299 23.72 -2.09 16.66
N ILE A 300 22.84 -2.16 15.67
CA ILE A 300 22.54 -3.36 14.90
C ILE A 300 22.98 -3.09 13.45
N HIS A 301 23.81 -3.95 12.89
CA HIS A 301 24.39 -3.78 11.57
C HIS A 301 23.89 -4.84 10.59
N PHE A 302 23.48 -4.40 9.40
CA PHE A 302 23.04 -5.26 8.30
C PHE A 302 24.12 -5.27 7.23
N THR A 303 24.52 -6.46 6.81
CA THR A 303 25.51 -6.64 5.74
C THR A 303 24.84 -7.30 4.54
N TYR A 304 25.24 -6.86 3.35
CA TYR A 304 24.62 -7.28 2.09
C TYR A 304 25.68 -7.76 1.09
N ASP A 305 25.31 -8.73 0.26
CA ASP A 305 26.06 -9.11 -0.93
C ASP A 305 25.45 -8.46 -2.17
N ARG A 306 26.28 -7.84 -3.01
CA ARG A 306 25.89 -7.17 -4.26
C ARG A 306 25.80 -8.19 -5.40
N ILE A 307 24.69 -8.17 -6.14
CA ILE A 307 24.51 -8.92 -7.39
C ILE A 307 24.28 -7.93 -8.52
N GLU A 308 25.00 -8.12 -9.62
CA GLU A 308 24.81 -7.34 -10.85
C GLU A 308 23.87 -8.05 -11.83
N ASN A 309 23.09 -7.28 -12.58
CA ASN A 309 22.12 -7.75 -13.59
C ASN A 309 21.18 -8.85 -13.04
N SER A 310 20.69 -8.67 -11.82
CA SER A 310 20.07 -9.72 -11.01
C SER A 310 18.70 -10.19 -11.54
N TYR A 311 17.98 -9.32 -12.24
CA TYR A 311 16.64 -9.59 -12.75
C TYR A 311 16.33 -8.76 -13.99
N LEU A 312 15.84 -9.42 -15.05
CA LEU A 312 15.26 -8.80 -16.23
C LEU A 312 13.75 -9.13 -16.27
N SER A 313 12.91 -8.11 -16.35
CA SER A 313 11.46 -8.27 -16.38
C SER A 313 10.98 -9.00 -17.63
N PRO A 314 9.77 -9.60 -17.58
CA PRO A 314 9.02 -9.90 -18.79
C PRO A 314 8.78 -8.63 -19.62
N VAL A 315 8.55 -8.83 -20.93
CA VAL A 315 8.27 -7.76 -21.89
C VAL A 315 6.86 -7.20 -21.65
N ASN A 316 6.74 -5.89 -21.51
CA ASN A 316 5.45 -5.17 -21.49
C ASN A 316 5.19 -4.50 -22.86
N GLU A 317 3.93 -4.42 -23.26
CA GLU A 317 3.46 -3.78 -24.49
C GLU A 317 2.45 -2.66 -24.18
N THR A 318 2.56 -1.55 -24.88
CA THR A 318 1.57 -0.46 -24.91
C THR A 318 1.16 -0.20 -26.35
N TYR A 319 -0.14 -0.09 -26.62
CA TYR A 319 -0.70 0.27 -27.92
C TYR A 319 -1.41 1.62 -27.82
N THR A 320 -1.05 2.55 -28.70
CA THR A 320 -1.70 3.86 -28.80
C THR A 320 -2.42 3.96 -30.14
N GLU A 321 -3.73 4.07 -30.09
CA GLU A 321 -4.58 4.23 -31.27
C GLU A 321 -4.91 5.70 -31.49
N TYR A 322 -4.55 6.26 -32.65
CA TYR A 322 -4.91 7.61 -33.07
C TYR A 322 -6.14 7.57 -33.98
N LYS A 323 -7.13 8.41 -33.68
CA LYS A 323 -8.34 8.60 -34.50
C LYS A 323 -8.44 10.05 -34.93
N ILE A 324 -8.32 10.30 -36.23
CA ILE A 324 -8.52 11.62 -36.83
C ILE A 324 -10.01 11.92 -36.91
N LEU A 325 -10.42 13.03 -36.31
CA LEU A 325 -11.83 13.44 -36.22
C LEU A 325 -12.20 14.53 -37.22
N GLU A 326 -11.30 15.50 -37.43
CA GLU A 326 -11.55 16.66 -38.29
C GLU A 326 -10.23 17.19 -38.86
N LYS A 327 -10.26 17.60 -40.14
CA LYS A 327 -9.17 18.34 -40.78
C LYS A 327 -9.69 19.69 -41.27
N GLN A 328 -9.03 20.78 -40.90
CA GLN A 328 -9.39 22.15 -41.29
C GLN A 328 -8.26 22.81 -42.09
N THR A 329 -8.57 23.28 -43.29
CA THR A 329 -7.60 23.89 -44.23
C THR A 329 -7.59 25.43 -44.12
N ILE A 330 -6.43 26.05 -43.96
CA ILE A 330 -6.22 27.49 -43.76
C ILE A 330 -5.06 27.98 -44.64
N ILE A 331 -5.15 29.16 -45.26
CA ILE A 331 -4.13 29.66 -46.20
C ILE A 331 -3.14 30.61 -45.48
N THR A 332 -1.84 30.28 -45.42
CA THR A 332 -0.77 31.13 -44.82
C THR A 332 0.52 31.16 -45.66
N LYS A 333 1.38 32.18 -45.46
CA LYS A 333 2.67 32.36 -46.19
C LYS A 333 3.89 32.08 -45.30
N GLY A 334 4.64 31.01 -45.55
CA GLY A 334 6.10 30.94 -45.35
C GLY A 334 6.70 29.82 -44.47
N ALA A 335 7.75 29.21 -45.06
CA ALA A 335 8.81 28.32 -44.55
C ALA A 335 8.44 26.85 -44.20
N SER A 336 9.25 25.96 -44.79
CA SER A 336 9.02 24.52 -44.98
C SER A 336 9.44 23.64 -43.80
N SER A 337 8.52 22.79 -43.36
CA SER A 337 8.79 21.51 -42.69
C SER A 337 7.66 20.53 -43.03
N SER A 338 7.97 19.23 -43.17
CA SER A 338 6.98 18.18 -43.44
C SER A 338 6.76 17.35 -42.17
N ILE A 339 5.52 17.30 -41.67
CA ILE A 339 5.09 16.44 -40.56
C ILE A 339 3.96 15.54 -41.07
N SER A 340 3.99 14.24 -40.75
CA SER A 340 2.97 13.26 -41.18
C SER A 340 1.77 13.22 -40.23
N ASP A 341 0.61 12.75 -40.74
CA ASP A 341 -0.54 12.39 -39.89
C ASP A 341 -0.08 11.47 -38.74
N PRO A 342 -0.63 11.63 -37.51
CA PRO A 342 -0.28 10.77 -36.39
C PRO A 342 -0.67 9.33 -36.71
N LYS A 343 0.27 8.40 -36.54
CA LYS A 343 0.07 6.97 -36.79
C LYS A 343 -0.10 6.22 -35.48
N ASN A 344 -0.84 5.11 -35.53
CA ASN A 344 -0.90 4.17 -34.41
C ASN A 344 0.51 3.73 -34.02
N LYS A 345 0.77 3.70 -32.71
CA LYS A 345 2.08 3.37 -32.14
C LYS A 345 1.98 2.11 -31.28
N ARG A 346 2.98 1.24 -31.38
CA ARG A 346 3.23 0.12 -30.45
C ARG A 346 4.52 0.38 -29.71
N ASN A 347 4.49 0.36 -28.39
CA ASN A 347 5.67 0.45 -27.54
C ASN A 347 5.92 -0.89 -26.84
N ILE A 348 7.18 -1.29 -26.76
CA ILE A 348 7.62 -2.46 -26.02
C ILE A 348 8.63 -2.01 -24.97
N SER A 349 8.46 -2.43 -23.71
CA SER A 349 9.37 -2.08 -22.62
C SER A 349 9.83 -3.27 -21.77
N LEU A 350 11.02 -3.11 -21.18
CA LEU A 350 11.72 -4.06 -20.31
C LEU A 350 12.43 -3.33 -19.18
N GLU A 351 12.50 -3.94 -18.00
CA GLU A 351 13.21 -3.40 -16.85
C GLU A 351 14.33 -4.34 -16.42
N LEU A 352 15.53 -3.78 -16.20
CA LEU A 352 16.69 -4.49 -15.69
C LEU A 352 17.02 -3.97 -14.28
N THR A 353 17.08 -4.89 -13.32
CA THR A 353 17.71 -4.66 -12.01
C THR A 353 19.21 -4.79 -12.19
N LYS A 354 19.88 -3.65 -12.28
CA LYS A 354 21.31 -3.56 -12.57
C LYS A 354 22.14 -3.95 -11.35
N GLU A 355 21.77 -3.46 -10.18
CA GLU A 355 22.42 -3.79 -8.91
C GLU A 355 21.37 -4.08 -7.86
N GLU A 356 21.43 -5.25 -7.26
CA GLU A 356 20.59 -5.68 -6.14
C GLU A 356 21.48 -6.07 -4.96
N TYR A 357 21.02 -5.80 -3.75
CA TYR A 357 21.74 -6.11 -2.52
C TYR A 357 20.94 -7.10 -1.69
N ILE A 358 21.55 -8.23 -1.34
CA ILE A 358 20.89 -9.34 -0.64
C ILE A 358 21.39 -9.39 0.78
N LEU A 359 20.47 -9.42 1.74
CA LEU A 359 20.83 -9.53 3.15
C LEU A 359 21.66 -10.79 3.39
N ARG A 360 22.86 -10.61 3.91
CA ARG A 360 23.81 -11.68 4.26
C ARG A 360 23.82 -11.94 5.76
N ALA A 361 23.85 -10.89 6.57
CA ALA A 361 23.85 -11.03 8.02
C ALA A 361 23.33 -9.80 8.75
N ILE A 362 22.72 -10.03 9.92
CA ILE A 362 22.36 -9.01 10.91
C ILE A 362 23.20 -9.26 12.16
N ASN A 363 23.94 -8.25 12.61
CA ASN A 363 24.91 -8.37 13.70
C ASN A 363 24.56 -7.42 14.84
N TRP A 364 24.63 -7.90 16.07
CA TRP A 364 24.52 -7.09 17.27
C TRP A 364 25.50 -7.57 18.35
N ASN A 365 25.52 -6.89 19.49
CA ASN A 365 26.49 -7.13 20.56
C ASN A 365 26.57 -8.56 21.12
N SER A 366 25.51 -9.36 21.01
CA SER A 366 25.40 -10.69 21.64
C SER A 366 25.27 -11.84 20.65
N GLY A 367 25.14 -11.55 19.35
CA GLY A 367 24.99 -12.57 18.34
C GLY A 367 24.89 -12.01 16.93
N TYR A 368 24.72 -12.90 15.97
CA TYR A 368 24.41 -12.55 14.60
C TYR A 368 23.46 -13.57 13.99
N VAL A 369 22.67 -13.12 13.02
CA VAL A 369 21.89 -13.99 12.13
C VAL A 369 22.54 -13.97 10.76
N GLU A 370 22.81 -15.15 10.21
CA GLU A 370 23.35 -15.37 8.87
C GLU A 370 22.25 -15.86 7.93
N PHE A 371 22.17 -15.26 6.75
CA PHE A 371 21.24 -15.60 5.67
C PHE A 371 22.05 -16.23 4.55
N LYS A 372 22.04 -17.56 4.47
CA LYS A 372 22.84 -18.31 3.50
C LYS A 372 22.02 -18.61 2.26
N LYS A 373 22.52 -18.14 1.12
CA LYS A 373 21.96 -18.39 -0.20
C LYS A 373 22.19 -19.84 -0.65
N SER A 374 21.30 -20.35 -1.51
CA SER A 374 21.47 -21.63 -2.20
C SER A 374 22.61 -21.54 -3.23
N ASP A 375 23.26 -22.67 -3.51
CA ASP A 375 24.24 -22.80 -4.60
C ASP A 375 23.56 -22.98 -5.98
N ILE A 376 22.24 -23.14 -6.01
CA ILE A 376 21.45 -23.38 -7.23
C ILE A 376 20.76 -22.08 -7.65
N ALA A 377 21.08 -21.63 -8.87
CA ALA A 377 20.41 -20.49 -9.52
C ALA A 377 18.90 -20.73 -9.65
N ARG A 378 18.13 -19.66 -9.45
CA ARG A 378 16.68 -19.70 -9.60
C ARG A 378 16.29 -19.91 -11.07
N LYS A 379 15.29 -20.75 -11.31
CA LYS A 379 14.77 -21.04 -12.66
C LYS A 379 13.73 -20.03 -13.13
N ASP A 380 13.13 -19.30 -12.20
CA ASP A 380 12.02 -18.39 -12.43
C ASP A 380 12.44 -16.95 -12.72
N ILE A 381 13.74 -16.64 -12.68
CA ILE A 381 14.28 -15.33 -12.99
C ILE A 381 15.48 -15.46 -13.93
N THR A 382 15.72 -14.42 -14.72
CA THR A 382 16.85 -14.36 -15.66
C THR A 382 17.58 -13.04 -15.52
N GLY A 383 18.88 -13.05 -15.81
CA GLY A 383 19.68 -11.84 -15.96
C GLY A 383 19.88 -11.45 -17.42
N TYR A 384 20.68 -10.39 -17.63
CA TYR A 384 21.12 -9.93 -18.94
C TYR A 384 22.65 -9.72 -18.92
N ASP A 385 23.38 -10.28 -19.90
CA ASP A 385 24.80 -9.97 -20.10
C ASP A 385 25.01 -9.35 -21.47
N SER A 386 25.47 -8.11 -21.44
CA SER A 386 25.70 -7.28 -22.61
C SER A 386 27.07 -7.49 -23.28
N ARG A 387 27.97 -8.25 -22.65
CA ARG A 387 29.34 -8.53 -23.14
C ARG A 387 29.41 -9.73 -24.09
N VAL A 388 28.31 -10.48 -24.26
CA VAL A 388 28.24 -11.69 -25.08
C VAL A 388 27.74 -11.32 -26.48
N VAL A 389 28.67 -11.01 -27.40
CA VAL A 389 28.38 -10.32 -28.67
C VAL A 389 27.88 -11.23 -29.82
N ASN A 390 27.72 -12.55 -29.66
CA ASN A 390 27.53 -13.39 -30.88
C ASN A 390 26.79 -14.73 -30.76
N THR A 391 25.69 -14.82 -30.01
CA THR A 391 24.73 -15.93 -30.20
C THR A 391 23.30 -15.45 -29.95
N SER A 392 22.34 -16.08 -30.65
CA SER A 392 20.89 -15.82 -30.60
C SER A 392 20.23 -16.13 -29.23
N GLN A 393 21.01 -16.16 -28.15
CA GLN A 393 20.61 -16.39 -26.76
C GLN A 393 21.22 -15.32 -25.85
N LYS A 394 20.63 -14.12 -25.82
CA LYS A 394 21.10 -12.96 -25.01
C LYS A 394 20.70 -13.01 -23.51
N ARG A 395 20.14 -14.13 -23.03
CA ARG A 395 19.71 -14.32 -21.63
C ARG A 395 20.69 -15.25 -20.93
N ILE A 396 21.25 -14.81 -19.81
CA ILE A 396 22.05 -15.67 -18.94
C ILE A 396 21.23 -16.07 -17.71
N PRO A 397 21.39 -17.31 -17.19
CA PRO A 397 20.86 -17.66 -15.87
C PRO A 397 21.29 -16.60 -14.87
N SER A 398 20.34 -16.10 -14.08
CA SER A 398 20.68 -15.13 -13.05
C SER A 398 21.59 -15.78 -12.00
N GLU A 399 22.59 -15.06 -11.49
CA GLU A 399 23.36 -15.47 -10.31
C GLU A 399 22.52 -15.40 -9.02
N ASN A 400 21.27 -14.96 -9.15
CA ASN A 400 20.31 -14.84 -8.09
C ASN A 400 19.78 -16.22 -7.67
N THR A 401 19.96 -16.55 -6.39
CA THR A 401 19.58 -17.84 -5.80
C THR A 401 18.55 -17.67 -4.68
N ALA A 402 17.83 -18.74 -4.34
CA ALA A 402 16.88 -18.75 -3.23
C ALA A 402 17.62 -18.67 -1.88
N LEU A 403 16.94 -18.21 -0.83
CA LEU A 403 17.47 -18.26 0.55
C LEU A 403 17.39 -19.71 1.05
N GLU A 404 18.51 -20.36 1.39
CA GLU A 404 18.49 -21.75 1.84
C GLU A 404 18.49 -21.88 3.37
N TYR A 405 19.30 -21.08 4.07
CA TYR A 405 19.37 -21.12 5.53
C TYR A 405 19.24 -19.75 6.18
N ILE A 406 18.59 -19.73 7.34
CA ILE A 406 18.71 -18.67 8.34
C ILE A 406 19.33 -19.32 9.57
N ASN A 407 20.56 -18.91 9.92
CA ASN A 407 21.31 -19.47 11.03
C ASN A 407 21.50 -18.40 12.11
N VAL A 408 21.16 -18.72 13.34
CA VAL A 408 21.27 -17.81 14.48
C VAL A 408 22.46 -18.23 15.33
N TYR A 409 23.42 -17.32 15.55
CA TYR A 409 24.63 -17.57 16.31
C TYR A 409 24.74 -16.65 17.52
N SER A 410 25.25 -17.19 18.62
CA SER A 410 25.72 -16.40 19.76
C SER A 410 27.19 -16.06 19.56
N THR A 411 27.65 -14.89 20.02
CA THR A 411 29.05 -14.43 19.87
C THR A 411 30.11 -15.39 20.39
N ASN A 412 29.73 -16.33 21.27
CA ASN A 412 30.67 -17.21 21.95
C ASN A 412 30.69 -18.64 21.38
N ASN A 413 29.86 -18.94 20.36
CA ASN A 413 29.70 -20.29 19.81
C ASN A 413 29.98 -20.32 18.30
N GLY A 414 30.87 -21.24 17.88
CA GLY A 414 31.14 -21.51 16.45
C GLY A 414 30.05 -22.32 15.74
N HIS A 415 28.96 -22.67 16.43
CA HIS A 415 27.83 -23.42 15.91
C HIS A 415 26.53 -22.63 16.08
N PRO A 416 25.56 -22.78 15.15
CA PRO A 416 24.30 -22.09 15.26
C PRO A 416 23.50 -22.59 16.48
N VAL A 417 22.93 -21.65 17.22
CA VAL A 417 22.00 -21.91 18.33
C VAL A 417 20.66 -22.43 17.79
N MET A 418 20.27 -21.93 16.61
CA MET A 418 19.11 -22.35 15.83
C MET A 418 19.43 -22.24 14.34
N SER A 419 18.97 -23.21 13.55
CA SER A 419 19.08 -23.23 12.09
C SER A 419 17.72 -23.49 11.47
N TYR A 420 17.36 -22.67 10.49
CA TYR A 420 16.12 -22.76 9.73
C TYR A 420 16.48 -23.01 8.27
N ARG A 421 16.18 -24.19 7.74
CA ARG A 421 16.42 -24.54 6.35
C ARG A 421 15.13 -24.44 5.55
N LEU A 422 15.13 -23.59 4.52
CA LEU A 422 14.00 -23.39 3.62
C LEU A 422 14.12 -24.33 2.42
N HIS A 423 13.10 -25.18 2.21
CA HIS A 423 13.05 -26.13 1.10
C HIS A 423 12.15 -25.60 0.00
N HIS A 424 12.67 -25.61 -1.23
CA HIS A 424 11.99 -25.01 -2.37
C HIS A 424 11.78 -25.99 -3.52
N SER A 425 10.72 -25.74 -4.28
CA SER A 425 10.49 -26.27 -5.61
C SER A 425 9.89 -25.17 -6.49
N TYR A 426 9.16 -25.51 -7.55
CA TYR A 426 8.61 -24.54 -8.49
C TYR A 426 7.15 -24.84 -8.80
N PHE A 427 6.35 -23.78 -8.86
CA PHE A 427 5.13 -23.78 -9.65
C PHE A 427 5.52 -23.69 -11.13
N LEU A 428 4.87 -24.51 -11.98
CA LEU A 428 5.19 -24.56 -13.41
C LEU A 428 3.95 -24.18 -14.22
N GLY A 429 4.08 -23.12 -15.02
CA GLY A 429 3.03 -22.64 -15.90
C GLY A 429 2.78 -23.54 -17.10
N LYS A 430 1.60 -23.40 -17.71
CA LYS A 430 1.24 -24.08 -18.97
C LYS A 430 1.69 -23.25 -20.17
N LYS A 431 2.15 -23.93 -21.22
CA LYS A 431 2.40 -23.35 -22.54
C LYS A 431 1.56 -24.06 -23.58
N ASN A 432 0.77 -23.29 -24.33
CA ASN A 432 -0.04 -23.82 -25.43
C ASN A 432 0.74 -23.70 -26.74
N TYR A 433 1.14 -24.84 -27.32
CA TYR A 433 1.81 -24.87 -28.62
C TYR A 433 1.02 -25.75 -29.59
N ASN A 434 0.42 -25.15 -30.62
CA ASN A 434 -0.33 -25.86 -31.68
C ASN A 434 -1.32 -26.93 -31.16
N GLY A 435 -2.06 -26.63 -30.08
CA GLY A 435 -3.04 -27.54 -29.48
C GLY A 435 -2.46 -28.62 -28.55
N SER A 436 -1.14 -28.62 -28.29
CA SER A 436 -0.50 -29.46 -27.27
C SER A 436 -0.06 -28.61 -26.07
N VAL A 437 -0.44 -29.02 -24.86
CA VAL A 437 -0.02 -28.38 -23.60
C VAL A 437 1.34 -28.95 -23.20
N VAL A 438 2.37 -28.10 -23.15
CA VAL A 438 3.72 -28.48 -22.69
C VAL A 438 4.02 -27.74 -21.38
N ILE A 439 4.55 -28.46 -20.39
CA ILE A 439 5.08 -27.87 -19.16
C ILE A 439 6.45 -27.30 -19.49
N ASP A 440 6.58 -25.97 -19.43
CA ASP A 440 7.83 -25.24 -19.69
C ASP A 440 8.55 -24.98 -18.35
N THR A 441 9.89 -24.98 -18.34
CA THR A 441 10.71 -24.69 -17.16
C THR A 441 11.53 -23.41 -17.30
N THR A 442 11.19 -22.56 -18.27
CA THR A 442 11.79 -21.24 -18.46
C THR A 442 11.36 -20.25 -17.39
N TYR A 443 12.09 -19.14 -17.26
CA TYR A 443 11.76 -18.08 -16.28
C TYR A 443 10.38 -17.45 -16.47
N LEU A 444 9.78 -17.57 -17.66
CA LEU A 444 8.42 -17.09 -17.95
C LEU A 444 7.32 -18.02 -17.40
N SER A 445 7.63 -19.29 -17.14
CA SER A 445 6.67 -20.32 -16.72
C SER A 445 6.87 -20.75 -15.27
N ALA A 446 8.11 -20.79 -14.79
CA ALA A 446 8.43 -21.16 -13.42
C ALA A 446 8.20 -19.99 -12.45
N ARG A 447 7.76 -20.31 -11.21
CA ARG A 447 7.75 -19.40 -10.05
C ARG A 447 8.21 -20.17 -8.81
N LEU A 448 9.16 -19.63 -8.06
CA LEU A 448 9.74 -20.29 -6.87
C LEU A 448 8.66 -20.56 -5.82
N LYS A 449 8.62 -21.78 -5.29
CA LYS A 449 7.65 -22.23 -4.30
C LYS A 449 8.36 -22.67 -3.03
N LEU A 450 7.85 -22.25 -1.87
CA LEU A 450 8.34 -22.68 -0.56
C LEU A 450 7.56 -23.91 -0.09
N ASP A 451 8.19 -25.08 -0.04
CA ASP A 451 7.50 -26.32 0.35
C ASP A 451 7.45 -26.51 1.87
N SER A 452 8.55 -26.18 2.55
CA SER A 452 8.67 -26.41 3.99
C SER A 452 9.86 -25.68 4.60
N ILE A 453 9.84 -25.54 5.93
CA ILE A 453 10.96 -25.00 6.71
C ILE A 453 11.32 -26.03 7.76
N THR A 454 12.56 -26.48 7.76
CA THR A 454 13.11 -27.37 8.78
C THR A 454 13.83 -26.55 9.84
N ILE A 455 13.53 -26.81 11.11
CA ILE A 455 14.10 -26.13 12.27
C ILE A 455 14.96 -27.13 13.03
N GLN A 456 16.19 -26.75 13.31
CA GLN A 456 17.14 -27.54 14.08
C GLN A 456 17.76 -26.66 15.17
N GLY A 457 17.66 -27.11 16.41
CA GLY A 457 18.34 -26.49 17.55
C GLY A 457 19.63 -27.21 17.93
N LYS A 458 20.02 -27.14 19.21
CA LYS A 458 21.24 -27.76 19.75
C LYS A 458 21.19 -29.30 19.83
N GLY A 459 19.99 -29.90 19.73
CA GLY A 459 19.77 -31.34 19.82
C GLY A 459 19.60 -32.05 18.46
N ASN A 460 19.30 -33.36 18.50
CA ASN A 460 19.00 -34.16 17.31
C ASN A 460 17.55 -34.02 16.81
N THR A 461 16.68 -33.39 17.61
CA THR A 461 15.27 -33.20 17.25
C THR A 461 15.15 -32.17 16.14
N VAL A 462 14.41 -32.54 15.10
CA VAL A 462 14.13 -31.69 13.94
C VAL A 462 12.65 -31.39 13.90
N GLN A 463 12.32 -30.10 13.83
CA GLN A 463 10.97 -29.56 13.72
C GLN A 463 10.71 -29.11 12.28
N LYS A 464 9.45 -29.10 11.81
CA LYS A 464 9.16 -28.77 10.42
C LYS A 464 7.83 -28.04 10.20
N TYR A 465 7.88 -26.85 9.60
CA TYR A 465 6.71 -26.26 8.94
C TYR A 465 6.53 -26.86 7.55
N LYS A 466 5.29 -27.08 7.11
CA LYS A 466 4.95 -27.55 5.75
C LYS A 466 3.85 -26.67 5.16
N MET A 467 4.00 -26.32 3.89
CA MET A 467 3.05 -25.48 3.17
C MET A 467 2.42 -26.28 2.05
N GLU A 468 1.10 -26.18 1.90
CA GLU A 468 0.35 -26.74 0.78
C GLU A 468 -0.44 -25.64 0.10
N TYR A 469 -0.62 -25.78 -1.21
CA TYR A 469 -1.14 -24.74 -2.08
C TYR A 469 -2.28 -25.30 -2.94
N ASP A 470 -3.11 -24.41 -3.49
CA ASP A 470 -4.09 -24.75 -4.52
C ASP A 470 -3.36 -25.08 -5.83
N MET A 471 -3.14 -26.38 -6.06
CA MET A 471 -2.51 -26.91 -7.26
C MET A 471 -3.55 -27.23 -8.35
N GLY A 472 -4.62 -26.43 -8.47
CA GLY A 472 -5.64 -26.52 -9.52
C GLY A 472 -5.09 -26.38 -10.95
N ASP A 473 -5.67 -25.51 -11.77
CA ASP A 473 -5.05 -25.23 -13.07
C ASP A 473 -3.68 -24.54 -12.92
N ASN A 474 -2.84 -24.60 -13.95
CA ASN A 474 -1.56 -23.89 -13.92
C ASN A 474 -1.76 -22.47 -14.42
N LEU A 475 -1.10 -21.50 -13.78
CA LEU A 475 -1.05 -20.16 -14.32
C LEU A 475 -0.37 -20.15 -15.71
N PRO A 476 -0.76 -19.18 -16.55
CA PRO A 476 -0.15 -18.93 -17.86
C PRO A 476 1.29 -18.39 -17.71
N LEU A 477 1.93 -18.15 -18.85
CA LEU A 477 3.23 -17.48 -18.87
C LEU A 477 3.11 -16.06 -18.31
N LYS A 478 4.15 -15.56 -17.65
CA LYS A 478 4.17 -14.23 -17.00
C LYS A 478 3.92 -13.06 -17.94
N ASN A 479 4.03 -13.24 -19.25
CA ASN A 479 3.80 -12.24 -20.28
C ASN A 479 2.58 -12.53 -21.16
N GLU A 480 1.70 -13.44 -20.74
CA GLU A 480 0.41 -13.71 -21.39
C GLU A 480 -0.72 -12.90 -20.74
N TYR A 481 -1.73 -12.57 -21.54
CA TYR A 481 -2.81 -11.64 -21.19
C TYR A 481 -4.08 -12.32 -20.66
N HIS A 482 -3.92 -13.53 -20.13
CA HIS A 482 -4.95 -14.29 -19.44
C HIS A 482 -5.30 -13.67 -18.07
N THR A 483 -5.55 -12.36 -18.02
CA THR A 483 -5.79 -11.65 -16.76
C THR A 483 -7.02 -10.77 -16.83
N ASP A 484 -7.62 -10.51 -15.68
CA ASP A 484 -8.55 -9.40 -15.54
C ASP A 484 -7.79 -8.05 -15.53
N LYS A 485 -8.55 -6.97 -15.35
CA LYS A 485 -8.03 -5.60 -15.27
C LYS A 485 -7.00 -5.41 -14.14
N TRP A 486 -7.05 -6.21 -13.08
CA TRP A 486 -6.18 -6.08 -11.90
C TRP A 486 -4.95 -7.01 -11.92
N GLY A 487 -4.86 -7.86 -12.96
CA GLY A 487 -3.74 -8.77 -13.20
C GLY A 487 -3.94 -10.19 -12.68
N TYR A 488 -5.13 -10.53 -12.19
CA TYR A 488 -5.45 -11.88 -11.71
C TYR A 488 -5.89 -12.78 -12.86
N TYR A 489 -5.58 -14.06 -12.76
CA TYR A 489 -5.80 -15.01 -13.84
C TYR A 489 -7.29 -15.19 -14.20
N THR A 490 -7.57 -15.30 -15.50
CA THR A 490 -8.89 -15.56 -16.05
C THR A 490 -8.83 -16.57 -17.19
N ASP A 491 -9.90 -17.33 -17.40
CA ASP A 491 -10.00 -18.36 -18.44
C ASP A 491 -10.30 -17.77 -19.84
N ASN A 492 -10.10 -16.46 -20.01
CA ASN A 492 -10.35 -15.72 -21.24
C ASN A 492 -9.29 -16.06 -22.32
N ASN A 493 -9.54 -15.66 -23.58
CA ASN A 493 -8.65 -15.98 -24.71
C ASN A 493 -7.24 -15.33 -24.57
N PRO A 494 -6.13 -16.09 -24.78
CA PRO A 494 -4.73 -15.64 -24.60
C PRO A 494 -4.32 -14.41 -25.43
N LEU A 495 -5.02 -14.14 -26.53
CA LEU A 495 -4.72 -13.03 -27.44
C LEU A 495 -5.44 -11.72 -27.06
N LYS A 496 -6.26 -11.72 -26.01
CA LYS A 496 -7.02 -10.54 -25.57
C LYS A 496 -6.18 -9.70 -24.60
N ILE A 497 -5.81 -8.48 -25.00
CA ILE A 497 -5.22 -7.50 -24.06
C ILE A 497 -6.32 -7.06 -23.09
N PRO A 498 -6.14 -7.17 -21.77
CA PRO A 498 -7.13 -6.73 -20.79
C PRO A 498 -7.16 -5.19 -20.75
N TYR A 499 -8.09 -4.57 -21.46
CA TYR A 499 -8.30 -3.12 -21.35
C TYR A 499 -9.59 -2.79 -20.60
N SER A 500 -9.60 -1.63 -19.93
CA SER A 500 -10.83 -1.01 -19.43
C SER A 500 -11.34 -0.03 -20.48
N PRO A 501 -12.61 -0.13 -20.93
CA PRO A 501 -13.16 0.82 -21.87
C PRO A 501 -13.16 2.23 -21.26
N HIS A 502 -12.85 3.23 -22.08
CA HIS A 502 -12.86 4.63 -21.63
C HIS A 502 -14.22 5.24 -21.90
N THR A 503 -14.94 5.67 -20.86
CA THR A 503 -16.18 6.45 -21.02
C THR A 503 -15.88 7.93 -20.88
N VAL A 504 -16.27 8.69 -21.89
CA VAL A 504 -15.97 10.11 -21.98
C VAL A 504 -16.87 10.88 -21.00
N GLU A 505 -16.27 11.53 -20.02
CA GLU A 505 -17.02 12.25 -18.98
C GLU A 505 -17.55 13.63 -19.42
N TRP A 506 -17.18 14.10 -20.62
CA TRP A 506 -17.45 15.48 -21.08
C TRP A 506 -17.73 15.60 -22.58
N TYR A 507 -18.37 16.70 -22.96
CA TYR A 507 -18.49 17.07 -24.37
C TYR A 507 -17.20 17.72 -24.87
N TRP A 508 -16.55 17.08 -25.84
CA TRP A 508 -15.40 17.62 -26.53
C TRP A 508 -15.83 18.41 -27.77
N HIS A 509 -15.22 19.59 -27.94
CA HIS A 509 -15.54 20.53 -29.01
C HIS A 509 -14.25 20.89 -29.78
N PRO A 510 -14.34 21.21 -31.08
CA PRO A 510 -13.17 21.63 -31.85
C PRO A 510 -12.64 22.99 -31.39
N TYR A 511 -11.41 23.29 -31.77
CA TYR A 511 -10.89 24.65 -31.78
C TYR A 511 -10.89 25.20 -33.19
N ILE A 512 -11.22 26.48 -33.33
CA ILE A 512 -11.14 27.26 -34.56
C ILE A 512 -10.11 28.37 -34.39
N MET A 513 -9.27 28.61 -35.40
CA MET A 513 -8.38 29.78 -35.43
C MET A 513 -9.13 31.00 -35.95
N LYS A 514 -9.05 32.13 -35.24
CA LYS A 514 -9.62 33.41 -35.71
C LYS A 514 -8.50 34.35 -36.16
N ASN A 515 -8.54 34.76 -37.42
CA ASN A 515 -7.61 35.75 -37.97
C ASN A 515 -8.01 37.16 -37.46
N SER A 516 -7.10 37.80 -36.74
CA SER A 516 -7.19 39.23 -36.42
C SER A 516 -6.27 39.97 -37.38
N TYR A 517 -6.77 40.93 -38.16
CA TYR A 517 -5.93 41.74 -39.05
C TYR A 517 -4.80 42.41 -38.24
N GLY A 518 -3.57 41.88 -38.34
CA GLY A 518 -2.37 42.46 -37.76
C GLY A 518 -1.90 41.95 -36.39
N SER A 519 -2.44 40.85 -35.84
CA SER A 519 -1.93 40.26 -34.58
C SER A 519 -2.13 38.74 -34.54
N LEU A 520 -1.24 38.04 -33.81
CA LEU A 520 -1.14 36.58 -33.62
C LEU A 520 -2.48 35.81 -33.69
N ASN A 521 -2.47 34.67 -34.38
CA ASN A 521 -3.62 33.76 -34.50
C ASN A 521 -4.08 33.29 -33.10
N GLU A 522 -5.35 33.48 -32.76
CA GLU A 522 -5.93 33.02 -31.49
C GLU A 522 -6.82 31.79 -31.74
N LEU A 523 -6.57 30.70 -31.01
CA LEU A 523 -7.41 29.49 -30.99
C LEU A 523 -8.60 29.69 -30.07
N ARG A 524 -9.82 29.49 -30.57
CA ARG A 524 -11.05 29.55 -29.76
C ARG A 524 -11.84 28.25 -29.86
N LYS A 525 -12.40 27.79 -28.74
CA LYS A 525 -13.29 26.62 -28.70
C LYS A 525 -14.57 26.93 -29.50
N ASP A 526 -14.93 26.09 -30.45
CA ASP A 526 -16.22 26.16 -31.15
C ASP A 526 -17.27 25.35 -30.39
N SER A 527 -17.92 26.01 -29.43
CA SER A 527 -18.97 25.39 -28.61
C SER A 527 -20.22 24.99 -29.39
N THR A 528 -20.33 25.32 -30.69
CA THR A 528 -21.50 24.94 -31.51
C THR A 528 -21.39 23.54 -32.12
N LYS A 529 -20.19 22.95 -32.09
CA LYS A 529 -19.90 21.64 -32.67
C LYS A 529 -19.35 20.70 -31.60
N THR A 530 -19.93 19.51 -31.48
CA THR A 530 -19.43 18.45 -30.59
C THR A 530 -18.76 17.38 -31.41
N ILE A 531 -17.53 16.99 -31.03
CA ILE A 531 -16.78 15.94 -31.71
C ILE A 531 -16.85 14.61 -30.97
N VAL A 532 -16.79 14.64 -29.64
CA VAL A 532 -16.99 13.47 -28.78
C VAL A 532 -18.03 13.83 -27.73
N ALA A 533 -19.12 13.08 -27.70
CA ALA A 533 -20.20 13.30 -26.75
C ALA A 533 -19.85 12.74 -25.38
N LYS A 534 -20.29 13.43 -24.32
CA LYS A 534 -20.31 12.88 -22.96
C LYS A 534 -21.10 11.57 -22.94
N GLY A 535 -20.60 10.57 -22.23
CA GLY A 535 -21.17 9.23 -22.13
C GLY A 535 -20.80 8.30 -23.28
N ARG A 536 -20.05 8.76 -24.28
CA ARG A 536 -19.53 7.86 -25.32
C ARG A 536 -18.44 6.97 -24.72
N THR A 537 -18.57 5.67 -24.87
CA THR A 537 -17.57 4.69 -24.44
C THR A 537 -16.75 4.21 -25.63
N PHE A 538 -15.42 4.17 -25.46
CA PHE A 538 -14.49 3.64 -26.44
C PHE A 538 -13.98 2.27 -26.03
N TYR A 539 -14.01 1.36 -26.99
CA TYR A 539 -13.53 0.00 -26.87
C TYR A 539 -12.35 -0.20 -27.84
N TYR A 540 -11.34 -0.96 -27.44
CA TYR A 540 -10.31 -1.42 -28.37
C TYR A 540 -10.92 -2.38 -29.42
N GLN A 541 -11.75 -3.33 -28.99
CA GLN A 541 -12.56 -4.25 -29.84
C GLN A 541 -13.87 -4.68 -29.14
N ASP A 542 -15.02 -4.65 -29.82
CA ASP A 542 -16.32 -5.01 -29.22
C ASP A 542 -16.37 -6.48 -28.73
N GLY A 543 -16.77 -6.71 -27.47
CA GLY A 543 -16.89 -8.07 -26.87
C GLY A 543 -15.61 -8.61 -26.19
N TYR A 544 -14.63 -7.76 -25.90
CA TYR A 544 -13.30 -8.11 -25.39
C TYR A 544 -13.04 -7.72 -23.92
N GLU A 545 -14.09 -7.59 -23.10
CA GLU A 545 -13.94 -7.27 -21.68
C GLU A 545 -13.41 -8.47 -20.88
N ALA A 546 -12.24 -8.32 -20.26
CA ALA A 546 -11.69 -9.33 -19.37
C ALA A 546 -12.45 -9.31 -18.03
N THR A 547 -13.19 -10.39 -17.75
CA THR A 547 -13.95 -10.58 -16.51
C THR A 547 -13.20 -11.49 -15.54
N SER A 548 -13.28 -11.18 -14.25
CA SER A 548 -12.65 -12.01 -13.21
C SER A 548 -13.34 -13.37 -13.10
N SER A 549 -12.56 -14.45 -12.94
CA SER A 549 -13.06 -15.83 -12.79
C SER A 549 -12.62 -16.45 -11.45
N GLU A 550 -13.12 -17.65 -11.16
CA GLU A 550 -12.71 -18.43 -9.96
C GLU A 550 -11.22 -18.79 -9.97
N SER A 551 -10.58 -18.73 -11.13
CA SER A 551 -9.17 -19.08 -11.35
C SER A 551 -8.18 -18.10 -10.68
N GLY A 552 -8.66 -16.99 -10.11
CA GLY A 552 -7.86 -16.07 -9.31
C GLY A 552 -7.31 -16.67 -7.99
N LYS A 553 -7.79 -17.85 -7.57
CA LYS A 553 -7.34 -18.56 -6.35
C LYS A 553 -6.16 -19.50 -6.56
N ILE A 554 -5.77 -19.73 -7.82
CA ILE A 554 -4.73 -20.70 -8.19
C ILE A 554 -3.40 -20.37 -7.49
N TRP A 555 -2.71 -21.42 -7.03
CA TRP A 555 -1.41 -21.39 -6.35
C TRP A 555 -1.38 -20.63 -5.01
N MET A 556 -2.54 -20.30 -4.45
CA MET A 556 -2.63 -19.75 -3.10
C MET A 556 -2.35 -20.78 -2.01
N LEU A 557 -1.85 -20.34 -0.86
CA LEU A 557 -1.59 -21.21 0.30
C LEU A 557 -2.90 -21.72 0.90
N THR A 558 -3.16 -23.03 0.84
CA THR A 558 -4.40 -23.63 1.36
C THR A 558 -4.21 -24.31 2.71
N LYS A 559 -2.98 -24.66 3.08
CA LYS A 559 -2.69 -25.30 4.36
C LYS A 559 -1.29 -24.96 4.88
N LEU A 560 -1.18 -24.73 6.18
CA LEU A 560 0.06 -24.62 6.92
C LEU A 560 0.08 -25.67 8.05
N THR A 561 1.02 -26.60 7.98
CA THR A 561 1.31 -27.55 9.07
C THR A 561 2.45 -26.98 9.91
N ASN A 562 2.25 -26.90 11.23
CA ASN A 562 3.28 -26.43 12.14
C ASN A 562 4.27 -27.55 12.53
N PRO A 563 5.37 -27.25 13.24
CA PRO A 563 6.37 -28.21 13.67
C PRO A 563 5.90 -29.46 14.41
N MET A 564 4.71 -29.44 15.00
CA MET A 564 4.15 -30.55 15.76
C MET A 564 3.07 -31.31 14.98
N GLY A 565 2.85 -30.97 13.70
CA GLY A 565 1.88 -31.65 12.84
C GLY A 565 0.47 -31.09 12.87
N ALA A 566 0.21 -30.04 13.66
CA ALA A 566 -1.09 -29.38 13.67
C ALA A 566 -1.31 -28.61 12.35
N GLU A 567 -2.47 -28.80 11.73
CA GLU A 567 -2.81 -28.23 10.43
C GLU A 567 -3.76 -27.03 10.59
N THR A 568 -3.40 -25.90 9.97
CA THR A 568 -4.32 -24.78 9.74
C THR A 568 -4.64 -24.70 8.27
N SER A 569 -5.91 -24.74 7.88
CA SER A 569 -6.36 -24.62 6.50
C SER A 569 -7.00 -23.26 6.22
N PHE A 570 -6.80 -22.78 5.00
CA PHE A 570 -7.29 -21.49 4.49
C PHE A 570 -8.15 -21.74 3.26
N GLU A 571 -9.39 -21.25 3.28
CA GLU A 571 -10.30 -21.28 2.15
C GLU A 571 -10.57 -19.84 1.70
N TYR A 572 -10.49 -19.60 0.39
CA TYR A 572 -10.65 -18.30 -0.23
C TYR A 572 -11.84 -18.27 -1.18
N GLU A 573 -12.42 -17.09 -1.36
CA GLU A 573 -13.39 -16.80 -2.39
C GLU A 573 -12.97 -15.56 -3.20
N CYS A 574 -13.40 -15.50 -4.46
CA CYS A 574 -13.14 -14.33 -5.30
C CYS A 574 -13.87 -13.11 -4.76
N ASN A 575 -13.25 -11.95 -4.95
CA ASN A 575 -13.88 -10.71 -4.58
C ASN A 575 -15.13 -10.42 -5.44
N THR A 576 -16.12 -9.78 -4.83
CA THR A 576 -17.43 -9.51 -5.44
C THR A 576 -17.96 -8.15 -5.05
N ILE A 577 -18.61 -7.47 -5.98
CA ILE A 577 -19.30 -6.20 -5.76
C ILE A 577 -20.76 -6.30 -6.24
N TYR A 578 -21.60 -5.36 -5.81
CA TYR A 578 -22.79 -5.03 -6.59
C TYR A 578 -22.52 -3.87 -7.50
N THR A 579 -23.07 -3.98 -8.70
CA THR A 579 -23.16 -2.87 -9.64
C THR A 579 -24.54 -2.21 -9.54
N GLU A 580 -24.64 -0.98 -10.03
CA GLU A 580 -25.92 -0.29 -10.20
C GLU A 580 -26.77 -0.93 -11.32
N GLU A 581 -26.20 -1.84 -12.11
CA GLU A 581 -26.92 -2.64 -13.08
C GLU A 581 -27.82 -3.67 -12.38
N LEU A 582 -29.02 -3.88 -12.94
CA LEU A 582 -29.98 -4.83 -12.42
C LEU A 582 -30.02 -6.08 -13.29
N ASP A 583 -29.74 -7.24 -12.69
CA ASP A 583 -30.04 -8.52 -13.30
C ASP A 583 -31.56 -8.71 -13.34
N THR A 584 -32.08 -8.96 -14.54
CA THR A 584 -33.50 -9.17 -14.78
C THR A 584 -33.75 -10.66 -14.91
N VAL A 585 -34.42 -11.27 -13.92
CA VAL A 585 -34.87 -12.66 -13.99
C VAL A 585 -36.33 -12.68 -14.43
N TYR A 586 -36.59 -13.27 -15.60
CA TYR A 586 -37.95 -13.50 -16.06
C TYR A 586 -38.53 -14.72 -15.34
N THR A 587 -39.63 -14.51 -14.64
CA THR A 587 -40.28 -15.53 -13.80
C THR A 587 -41.48 -16.18 -14.46
N ASP A 588 -42.09 -15.50 -15.43
CA ASP A 588 -43.26 -16.00 -16.16
C ASP A 588 -43.43 -15.25 -17.49
N THR A 589 -44.15 -15.86 -18.45
CA THR A 589 -44.48 -15.24 -19.75
C THR A 589 -45.97 -15.36 -20.05
N ILE A 590 -46.62 -14.22 -20.26
CA ILE A 590 -48.03 -14.12 -20.63
C ILE A 590 -48.11 -13.73 -22.11
N ASN A 591 -48.51 -14.64 -22.97
CA ASN A 591 -48.81 -14.33 -24.37
C ASN A 591 -50.15 -13.62 -24.46
N LEU A 592 -50.16 -12.39 -24.97
CA LEU A 592 -51.37 -11.55 -25.01
C LEU A 592 -52.14 -11.73 -26.32
N GLN A 593 -51.47 -11.57 -27.47
CA GLN A 593 -52.12 -11.58 -28.77
C GLN A 593 -51.12 -11.79 -29.90
N THR A 594 -51.58 -12.34 -31.01
CA THR A 594 -50.88 -12.30 -32.30
C THR A 594 -51.71 -11.47 -33.29
N ILE A 595 -51.07 -10.55 -34.00
CA ILE A 595 -51.74 -9.60 -34.90
C ILE A 595 -51.11 -9.66 -36.27
N THR A 596 -51.94 -9.79 -37.30
CA THR A 596 -51.54 -9.68 -38.70
C THR A 596 -51.90 -8.31 -39.22
N LEU A 597 -50.93 -7.59 -39.79
CA LEU A 597 -51.09 -6.24 -40.33
C LEU A 597 -50.85 -6.24 -41.84
N SER A 598 -51.69 -5.54 -42.61
CA SER A 598 -51.57 -5.38 -44.06
C SER A 598 -51.72 -3.88 -44.40
N ASN A 599 -50.82 -3.32 -45.23
CA ASN A 599 -50.79 -1.90 -45.65
C ASN A 599 -50.79 -0.89 -44.49
N VAL A 600 -49.70 -0.87 -43.72
CA VAL A 600 -49.65 -0.24 -42.39
C VAL A 600 -49.11 1.20 -42.45
N ASN A 601 -49.99 2.19 -42.47
CA ASN A 601 -49.65 3.59 -42.15
C ASN A 601 -50.24 3.96 -40.78
N ASP A 602 -49.40 4.14 -39.76
CA ASP A 602 -49.76 4.56 -38.40
C ASP A 602 -50.97 3.83 -37.79
N THR A 603 -50.97 2.50 -37.87
CA THR A 603 -52.07 1.69 -37.33
C THR A 603 -51.98 1.62 -35.80
N LEU A 604 -53.04 2.05 -35.12
CA LEU A 604 -53.19 1.94 -33.67
C LEU A 604 -53.75 0.56 -33.28
N ILE A 605 -52.99 -0.16 -32.48
CA ILE A 605 -53.36 -1.45 -31.89
C ILE A 605 -53.66 -1.24 -30.42
N LYS A 606 -54.81 -1.76 -29.97
CA LYS A 606 -55.22 -1.76 -28.56
C LYS A 606 -55.11 -3.18 -27.99
N VAL A 607 -54.15 -3.40 -27.10
CA VAL A 607 -53.90 -4.71 -26.46
C VAL A 607 -54.46 -4.69 -25.04
N PRO A 608 -55.51 -5.47 -24.72
CA PRO A 608 -56.00 -5.56 -23.34
C PRO A 608 -54.95 -6.23 -22.45
N ILE A 609 -54.59 -5.57 -21.34
CA ILE A 609 -53.66 -6.12 -20.35
C ILE A 609 -54.48 -6.58 -19.14
N VAL A 610 -54.42 -7.86 -18.79
CA VAL A 610 -55.06 -8.39 -17.59
C VAL A 610 -54.02 -8.50 -16.48
N GLY A 611 -53.74 -7.39 -15.80
CA GLY A 611 -52.86 -7.38 -14.63
C GLY A 611 -53.68 -7.61 -13.35
N LYS A 612 -53.60 -8.79 -12.74
CA LYS A 612 -54.20 -9.08 -11.42
C LYS A 612 -53.22 -8.93 -10.24
N ASP A 613 -51.91 -8.83 -10.51
CA ASP A 613 -50.86 -8.92 -9.48
C ASP A 613 -49.90 -7.72 -9.51
N SER A 614 -49.30 -7.43 -8.34
CA SER A 614 -48.42 -6.30 -8.04
C SER A 614 -47.01 -6.35 -8.67
N CYS A 615 -46.81 -7.08 -9.77
CA CYS A 615 -45.48 -7.41 -10.31
C CYS A 615 -45.07 -6.51 -11.50
N ALA A 616 -43.77 -6.44 -11.79
CA ALA A 616 -43.22 -5.74 -12.95
C ALA A 616 -43.25 -6.64 -14.20
N TYR A 617 -43.60 -6.06 -15.35
CA TYR A 617 -43.72 -6.77 -16.62
C TYR A 617 -42.97 -6.05 -17.74
N LYS A 618 -42.32 -6.81 -18.62
CA LYS A 618 -41.61 -6.33 -19.80
C LYS A 618 -42.37 -6.71 -21.06
N LEU A 619 -42.64 -5.75 -21.95
CA LEU A 619 -43.35 -6.00 -23.21
C LEU A 619 -42.37 -6.50 -24.28
N ARG A 620 -42.70 -7.62 -24.90
CA ARG A 620 -41.96 -8.18 -26.03
C ARG A 620 -42.86 -8.23 -27.26
N LEU A 621 -42.31 -7.76 -28.38
CA LEU A 621 -42.90 -7.81 -29.70
C LEU A 621 -42.01 -8.69 -30.57
N GLU A 622 -42.55 -9.80 -31.05
CA GLU A 622 -41.82 -10.75 -31.87
C GLU A 622 -42.44 -10.79 -33.27
N CYS A 623 -41.63 -10.58 -34.30
CA CYS A 623 -42.08 -10.78 -35.68
C CYS A 623 -42.10 -12.29 -35.99
N ILE A 624 -43.29 -12.83 -36.22
CA ILE A 624 -43.53 -14.27 -36.44
C ILE A 624 -43.36 -14.62 -37.92
N GLU A 625 -43.95 -13.83 -38.81
CA GLU A 625 -43.91 -14.08 -40.26
C GLU A 625 -44.04 -12.78 -41.06
N THR A 626 -43.35 -12.68 -42.19
CA THR A 626 -43.49 -11.58 -43.15
C THR A 626 -43.75 -12.12 -44.55
N LYS A 627 -44.76 -11.57 -45.24
CA LYS A 627 -45.07 -11.89 -46.63
C LYS A 627 -45.11 -10.60 -47.45
N SER A 628 -44.10 -10.42 -48.31
CA SER A 628 -44.06 -9.28 -49.23
C SER A 628 -45.13 -9.41 -50.32
N LEU A 629 -45.82 -8.31 -50.61
CA LEU A 629 -46.81 -8.22 -51.68
C LEU A 629 -46.23 -7.61 -52.98
N SER A 630 -44.93 -7.27 -53.03
CA SER A 630 -44.27 -6.65 -54.19
C SER A 630 -42.99 -7.36 -54.64
N SER A 631 -42.68 -7.34 -55.94
CA SER A 631 -41.57 -8.09 -56.56
C SER A 631 -40.21 -7.37 -56.57
N THR A 632 -40.02 -6.33 -55.76
CA THR A 632 -38.75 -5.61 -55.62
C THR A 632 -38.28 -5.65 -54.18
N THR A 633 -37.00 -6.00 -53.99
CA THR A 633 -36.28 -6.24 -52.72
C THR A 633 -36.77 -5.40 -51.53
N ASN A 634 -37.11 -6.13 -50.46
CA ASN A 634 -37.90 -5.70 -49.32
C ASN A 634 -37.03 -5.03 -48.25
N ALA A 635 -37.42 -3.83 -47.84
CA ALA A 635 -37.01 -3.22 -46.59
C ALA A 635 -38.27 -2.81 -45.83
N VAL A 636 -38.80 -3.71 -44.98
CA VAL A 636 -39.89 -3.37 -44.07
C VAL A 636 -39.28 -2.58 -42.91
N THR A 637 -39.58 -1.27 -42.85
CA THR A 637 -39.19 -0.41 -41.73
C THR A 637 -40.32 -0.33 -40.72
N ILE A 638 -40.14 -0.92 -39.53
CA ILE A 638 -41.10 -0.76 -38.42
C ILE A 638 -40.69 0.46 -37.61
N ARG A 639 -41.57 1.47 -37.52
CA ARG A 639 -41.40 2.58 -36.57
C ARG A 639 -42.41 2.44 -35.44
N THR A 640 -41.93 2.36 -34.21
CA THR A 640 -42.75 2.56 -33.02
C THR A 640 -42.71 4.04 -32.66
N LEU A 641 -43.85 4.73 -32.68
CA LEU A 641 -43.96 6.07 -32.09
C LEU A 641 -43.78 5.97 -30.57
N PRO A 642 -43.30 7.04 -29.89
CA PRO A 642 -43.13 7.02 -28.44
C PRO A 642 -44.45 6.63 -27.76
N LEU A 643 -44.39 5.55 -26.97
CA LEU A 643 -45.49 5.10 -26.14
C LEU A 643 -45.79 6.16 -25.09
N PHE A 644 -46.94 6.82 -25.21
CA PHE A 644 -47.48 7.66 -24.14
C PHE A 644 -48.29 6.79 -23.20
N ILE A 645 -47.66 6.33 -22.12
CA ILE A 645 -48.37 5.78 -20.97
C ILE A 645 -48.41 6.90 -19.93
N ASN A 646 -49.58 7.52 -19.77
CA ASN A 646 -49.88 8.56 -18.77
C ASN A 646 -48.66 9.37 -18.30
N SER A 647 -48.17 10.26 -19.19
CA SER A 647 -47.15 11.30 -18.93
C SER A 647 -45.66 10.92 -18.77
N TYR A 648 -45.23 9.67 -19.03
CA TYR A 648 -43.79 9.35 -19.18
C TYR A 648 -43.35 9.30 -20.66
N ARG A 649 -42.21 9.93 -20.99
CA ARG A 649 -41.56 9.91 -22.32
C ARG A 649 -40.50 8.81 -22.35
N TYR A 650 -40.63 7.83 -23.26
CA TYR A 650 -39.59 6.83 -23.53
C TYR A 650 -38.61 7.30 -24.63
N PRO A 651 -37.38 6.75 -24.69
CA PRO A 651 -36.36 7.18 -25.65
C PRO A 651 -36.75 6.91 -27.11
N GLN A 652 -36.07 7.62 -28.00
CA GLN A 652 -36.39 7.85 -29.41
C GLN A 652 -36.50 6.59 -30.29
N ASN A 653 -37.33 6.74 -31.34
CA ASN A 653 -37.48 5.93 -32.56
C ASN A 653 -36.31 4.97 -32.83
N THR A 654 -36.55 3.67 -32.65
CA THR A 654 -35.66 2.64 -33.22
C THR A 654 -36.13 2.35 -34.64
N GLU A 655 -35.33 2.71 -35.65
CA GLU A 655 -35.56 2.26 -37.03
C GLU A 655 -34.93 0.89 -37.23
N ILE A 656 -35.71 -0.08 -37.73
CA ILE A 656 -35.21 -1.41 -38.07
C ILE A 656 -35.50 -1.68 -39.54
N THR A 657 -34.46 -1.97 -40.31
CA THR A 657 -34.55 -2.37 -41.72
C THR A 657 -34.39 -3.89 -41.83
N LEU A 658 -35.42 -4.59 -42.29
CA LEU A 658 -35.38 -6.03 -42.54
C LEU A 658 -34.89 -6.29 -43.97
N SER A 659 -33.77 -7.02 -44.15
CA SER A 659 -33.29 -7.49 -45.46
C SER A 659 -33.45 -9.02 -45.57
N ASP A 660 -33.91 -9.49 -46.73
CA ASP A 660 -34.41 -10.84 -47.03
C ASP A 660 -33.73 -12.02 -46.29
N GLY A 661 -34.57 -12.90 -45.75
CA GLY A 661 -34.21 -14.09 -44.99
C GLY A 661 -34.98 -14.11 -43.66
N TYR A 662 -35.57 -15.24 -43.28
CA TYR A 662 -36.30 -15.41 -42.02
C TYR A 662 -35.44 -14.98 -40.83
N ILE A 663 -35.59 -13.74 -40.37
CA ILE A 663 -34.96 -13.23 -39.17
C ILE A 663 -36.09 -12.93 -38.18
N THR A 664 -36.36 -13.88 -37.29
CA THR A 664 -37.03 -13.61 -36.01
C THR A 664 -36.14 -12.66 -35.21
N ARG A 665 -36.34 -11.35 -35.37
CA ARG A 665 -35.75 -10.36 -34.46
C ARG A 665 -36.80 -10.05 -33.41
N GLU A 666 -36.45 -10.39 -32.18
CA GLU A 666 -37.23 -10.07 -30.99
C GLU A 666 -36.96 -8.61 -30.64
N PHE A 667 -38.02 -7.82 -30.48
CA PHE A 667 -37.92 -6.45 -29.99
C PHE A 667 -38.48 -6.41 -28.58
N VAL A 668 -37.63 -6.02 -27.64
CA VAL A 668 -38.04 -5.79 -26.26
C VAL A 668 -38.21 -4.29 -26.09
N LEU A 669 -39.44 -3.87 -25.80
CA LEU A 669 -39.73 -2.48 -25.53
C LEU A 669 -39.57 -2.27 -24.02
N ASP A 670 -38.45 -1.65 -23.63
CA ASP A 670 -38.10 -1.38 -22.23
C ASP A 670 -39.07 -0.37 -21.63
N GLY A 671 -40.11 -0.85 -20.96
CA GLY A 671 -41.06 -0.01 -20.24
C GLY A 671 -41.44 -0.61 -18.89
N ASN A 672 -40.91 -0.05 -17.79
CA ASN A 672 -41.41 -0.33 -16.45
C ASN A 672 -42.89 0.09 -16.38
N ILE A 673 -43.83 -0.86 -16.35
CA ILE A 673 -45.24 -0.55 -16.06
C ILE A 673 -45.34 -0.22 -14.57
N PRO A 674 -45.56 1.05 -14.15
CA PRO A 674 -45.47 1.43 -12.75
C PRO A 674 -46.64 0.87 -11.93
N ARG A 675 -46.34 0.65 -10.64
CA ARG A 675 -47.05 -0.12 -9.61
C ARG A 675 -48.50 0.29 -9.28
N LEU A 676 -49.16 1.17 -10.03
CA LEU A 676 -50.32 1.92 -9.49
C LEU A 676 -51.41 2.34 -10.48
N PHE A 677 -51.68 1.61 -11.57
CA PHE A 677 -52.90 1.84 -12.35
C PHE A 677 -53.46 0.54 -12.95
N PRO A 678 -54.79 0.30 -12.89
CA PRO A 678 -55.42 -0.73 -13.70
C PRO A 678 -55.29 -0.29 -15.16
N LEU A 679 -54.27 -0.77 -15.84
CA LEU A 679 -54.12 -0.57 -17.27
C LEU A 679 -55.05 -1.56 -17.97
N ASP A 680 -56.26 -1.11 -18.31
CA ASP A 680 -57.22 -1.93 -19.03
C ASP A 680 -56.77 -2.19 -20.48
N THR A 681 -55.91 -1.35 -21.07
CA THR A 681 -55.48 -1.47 -22.47
C THR A 681 -54.18 -0.70 -22.79
N LEU A 682 -53.25 -1.34 -23.52
CA LEU A 682 -52.02 -0.75 -24.07
C LEU A 682 -52.22 -0.34 -25.53
N ASN A 683 -51.80 0.87 -25.88
CA ASN A 683 -51.91 1.41 -27.24
C ASN A 683 -50.56 1.37 -27.95
N LEU A 684 -50.43 0.59 -29.03
CA LEU A 684 -49.23 0.46 -29.85
C LEU A 684 -49.45 1.07 -31.24
N TYR A 685 -48.53 1.90 -31.71
CA TYR A 685 -48.54 2.44 -33.08
C TYR A 685 -47.47 1.75 -33.90
N ILE A 686 -47.88 1.14 -35.02
CA ILE A 686 -46.99 0.45 -35.94
C ILE A 686 -47.18 1.06 -37.33
N SER A 687 -46.08 1.41 -37.99
CA SER A 687 -46.07 1.81 -39.40
C SER A 687 -45.03 1.02 -40.17
N SER A 688 -45.30 0.77 -41.46
CA SER A 688 -44.45 0.06 -42.41
C SER A 688 -44.20 0.94 -43.63
N ALA A 689 -42.95 1.00 -44.11
CA ALA A 689 -42.57 1.77 -45.30
C ALA A 689 -42.93 1.10 -46.64
N VAL A 690 -43.43 -0.14 -46.62
CA VAL A 690 -43.78 -0.96 -47.81
C VAL A 690 -45.02 -1.81 -47.54
N ASP A 691 -45.76 -2.15 -48.61
CA ASP A 691 -46.90 -3.07 -48.57
C ASP A 691 -46.43 -4.50 -48.29
N ALA A 692 -46.56 -4.90 -47.03
CA ALA A 692 -46.23 -6.22 -46.53
C ALA A 692 -47.31 -6.71 -45.57
N GLU A 693 -47.54 -8.02 -45.53
CA GLU A 693 -48.30 -8.67 -44.48
C GLU A 693 -47.33 -9.11 -43.38
N ILE A 694 -47.50 -8.59 -42.16
CA ILE A 694 -46.60 -8.84 -41.02
C ILE A 694 -47.42 -9.44 -39.89
N GLN A 695 -47.00 -10.61 -39.39
CA GLN A 695 -47.57 -11.22 -38.19
C GLN A 695 -46.67 -10.94 -36.98
N ILE A 696 -47.22 -10.32 -35.93
CA ILE A 696 -46.49 -9.93 -34.72
C ILE A 696 -47.11 -10.63 -33.51
N GLY A 697 -46.30 -11.36 -32.75
CA GLY A 697 -46.62 -11.87 -31.43
C GLY A 697 -46.35 -10.82 -30.35
N ILE A 698 -47.30 -10.68 -29.43
CA ILE A 698 -47.21 -9.76 -28.30
C ILE A 698 -47.26 -10.56 -27.01
N SER A 699 -46.23 -10.43 -26.18
CA SER A 699 -46.15 -11.10 -24.88
C SER A 699 -45.65 -10.15 -23.79
N LEU A 700 -46.06 -10.43 -22.55
CA LEU A 700 -45.56 -9.79 -21.34
C LEU A 700 -44.73 -10.79 -20.56
N HIS A 701 -43.48 -10.44 -20.28
CA HIS A 701 -42.62 -11.24 -19.42
C HIS A 701 -42.63 -10.65 -18.01
N LYS A 702 -43.14 -11.40 -17.04
CA LYS A 702 -43.05 -11.06 -15.63
C LYS A 702 -41.60 -11.15 -15.21
N TYR A 703 -41.06 -10.14 -14.56
CA TYR A 703 -39.68 -10.15 -14.13
C TYR A 703 -39.50 -9.64 -12.71
N THR A 704 -38.41 -10.07 -12.10
CA THR A 704 -37.86 -9.51 -10.88
C THR A 704 -36.46 -8.99 -11.19
N THR A 705 -36.15 -7.79 -10.73
CA THR A 705 -34.80 -7.23 -10.80
C THR A 705 -34.09 -7.44 -9.46
N SER A 706 -32.85 -7.92 -9.51
CA SER A 706 -31.93 -7.89 -8.39
C SER A 706 -30.67 -7.14 -8.79
N PRO A 707 -29.97 -6.46 -7.86
CA PRO A 707 -28.64 -5.93 -8.13
C PRO A 707 -27.73 -7.03 -8.68
N LYS A 708 -27.02 -6.73 -9.77
CA LYS A 708 -26.11 -7.69 -10.41
C LYS A 708 -24.87 -7.87 -9.54
N LYS A 709 -24.58 -9.12 -9.18
CA LYS A 709 -23.38 -9.50 -8.43
C LYS A 709 -22.26 -9.79 -9.43
N GLU A 710 -21.20 -9.00 -9.40
CA GLU A 710 -20.07 -9.15 -10.32
C GLU A 710 -18.80 -9.54 -9.56
N ARG A 711 -18.03 -10.47 -10.13
CA ARG A 711 -16.69 -10.79 -9.64
C ARG A 711 -15.73 -9.69 -10.09
N VAL A 712 -14.83 -9.32 -9.19
CA VAL A 712 -13.75 -8.37 -9.47
C VAL A 712 -12.44 -8.96 -9.00
N GLY A 713 -11.32 -8.42 -9.49
CA GLY A 713 -10.02 -9.01 -9.27
C GLY A 713 -9.62 -9.15 -7.81
N GLY A 714 -8.82 -10.19 -7.57
CA GLY A 714 -8.32 -10.58 -6.25
C GLY A 714 -9.25 -11.53 -5.52
N VAL A 715 -8.82 -11.91 -4.32
CA VAL A 715 -9.54 -12.84 -3.45
C VAL A 715 -9.65 -12.29 -2.03
N ARG A 716 -10.49 -12.93 -1.23
CA ARG A 716 -10.62 -12.73 0.21
C ARG A 716 -10.72 -14.07 0.93
N ILE A 717 -10.37 -14.09 2.21
CA ILE A 717 -10.55 -15.27 3.05
C ILE A 717 -12.03 -15.51 3.34
N SER A 718 -12.52 -16.73 3.14
CA SER A 718 -13.88 -17.15 3.50
C SER A 718 -13.91 -18.02 4.75
N LYS A 719 -12.84 -18.78 5.02
CA LYS A 719 -12.74 -19.63 6.21
C LYS A 719 -11.31 -19.95 6.59
N ILE A 720 -11.02 -19.93 7.89
CA ILE A 720 -9.78 -20.43 8.49
C ILE A 720 -10.15 -21.54 9.46
N SER A 721 -9.61 -22.74 9.26
CA SER A 721 -9.83 -23.86 10.17
C SER A 721 -8.51 -24.22 10.83
N SER A 722 -8.44 -24.10 12.15
CA SER A 722 -7.35 -24.61 12.98
C SER A 722 -7.86 -25.84 13.75
N PRO A 723 -7.01 -26.65 14.39
CA PRO A 723 -7.52 -27.83 15.05
C PRO A 723 -8.24 -27.52 16.38
N VAL A 724 -8.20 -26.27 16.86
CA VAL A 724 -8.97 -25.81 18.04
C VAL A 724 -10.22 -25.01 17.69
N SER A 725 -10.25 -24.35 16.53
CA SER A 725 -11.34 -23.44 16.16
C SER A 725 -11.48 -23.30 14.66
N THR A 726 -12.72 -23.09 14.19
CA THR A 726 -13.01 -22.71 12.81
C THR A 726 -13.65 -21.34 12.77
N THR A 727 -13.09 -20.42 11.99
CA THR A 727 -13.65 -19.08 11.78
C THR A 727 -14.12 -18.95 10.33
N ARG A 728 -15.39 -18.65 10.12
CA ARG A 728 -15.97 -18.31 8.81
C ARG A 728 -16.14 -16.80 8.68
N TYR A 729 -15.95 -16.27 7.48
CA TYR A 729 -16.03 -14.86 7.15
C TYR A 729 -17.12 -14.65 6.09
N ILE A 730 -18.08 -13.77 6.38
CA ILE A 730 -19.20 -13.47 5.48
C ILE A 730 -19.19 -11.98 5.17
N TYR A 731 -19.17 -11.65 3.88
CA TYR A 731 -19.05 -10.27 3.38
C TYR A 731 -20.38 -9.73 2.84
N GLU A 732 -21.50 -10.33 3.24
CA GLU A 732 -22.83 -10.03 2.72
C GLU A 732 -23.77 -9.52 3.83
N GLU A 733 -24.66 -8.61 3.49
CA GLU A 733 -25.74 -8.11 4.36
C GLU A 733 -27.07 -8.16 3.58
N ASN A 734 -28.10 -8.81 4.13
CA ASN A 734 -29.40 -9.04 3.46
C ASN A 734 -29.29 -9.80 2.12
N GLY A 735 -28.38 -10.78 2.04
CA GLY A 735 -28.11 -11.53 0.80
C GLY A 735 -27.30 -10.74 -0.24
N ASN A 736 -26.83 -9.55 0.15
CA ASN A 736 -26.06 -8.67 -0.69
C ASN A 736 -24.59 -8.54 -0.20
N SER A 737 -23.59 -9.05 -0.96
CA SER A 737 -22.20 -8.53 -1.00
C SER A 737 -22.05 -7.04 -0.64
N THR A 738 -21.30 -6.75 0.41
CA THR A 738 -21.04 -5.37 0.87
C THR A 738 -19.76 -4.77 0.28
N GLY A 739 -19.18 -5.47 -0.70
CA GLY A 739 -17.98 -5.04 -1.41
C GLY A 739 -18.25 -3.85 -2.32
N HIS A 740 -17.36 -2.86 -2.27
CA HIS A 740 -17.35 -1.71 -3.17
C HIS A 740 -15.97 -1.54 -3.79
N LEU A 741 -15.93 -1.12 -5.06
CA LEU A 741 -14.70 -0.57 -5.63
C LEU A 741 -14.47 0.80 -5.00
N ILE A 742 -13.34 0.94 -4.30
CA ILE A 742 -12.91 2.23 -3.76
C ILE A 742 -12.52 3.13 -4.93
N ARG A 743 -11.92 2.55 -5.98
CA ARG A 743 -11.44 3.22 -7.20
C ARG A 743 -11.81 2.38 -8.43
N LYS A 744 -12.39 3.00 -9.45
CA LYS A 744 -12.69 2.33 -10.73
C LYS A 744 -11.43 2.21 -11.59
N PRO A 745 -11.26 1.12 -12.37
CA PRO A 745 -10.18 1.02 -13.34
C PRO A 745 -10.46 1.94 -14.54
N SER A 746 -9.57 2.91 -14.81
CA SER A 746 -9.69 3.86 -15.92
C SER A 746 -8.49 3.80 -16.86
N SER A 747 -8.72 3.70 -18.17
CA SER A 747 -7.69 3.82 -19.21
C SER A 747 -7.36 5.29 -19.50
N THR A 748 -6.13 5.54 -19.95
CA THR A 748 -5.67 6.88 -20.34
C THR A 748 -6.30 7.27 -21.67
N PHE A 749 -7.08 8.34 -21.65
CA PHE A 749 -7.66 8.97 -22.83
C PHE A 749 -7.18 10.40 -22.89
N HIS A 750 -6.61 10.79 -24.02
CA HIS A 750 -6.18 12.15 -24.25
C HIS A 750 -6.62 12.63 -25.64
N VAL A 751 -6.96 13.91 -25.71
CA VAL A 751 -7.32 14.56 -26.97
C VAL A 751 -6.19 15.51 -27.32
N ASP A 752 -5.52 15.23 -28.43
CA ASP A 752 -4.39 16.01 -28.89
C ASP A 752 -4.78 16.93 -30.04
N TYR A 753 -4.34 18.17 -29.95
CA TYR A 753 -4.49 19.14 -31.02
C TYR A 753 -3.17 19.27 -31.76
N PHE A 754 -3.07 18.65 -32.94
CA PHE A 754 -1.88 18.76 -33.77
C PHE A 754 -2.13 19.76 -34.90
N THR A 755 -1.18 20.68 -35.08
CA THR A 755 -1.15 21.50 -36.30
C THR A 755 -0.19 20.85 -37.26
N ILE A 756 -0.69 20.31 -38.37
CA ILE A 756 0.18 19.72 -39.40
C ILE A 756 0.42 20.79 -40.46
N ARG A 757 1.67 21.24 -40.56
CA ARG A 757 2.08 22.17 -41.60
C ARG A 757 2.40 21.38 -42.87
N TYR A 758 1.48 21.39 -43.84
CA TYR A 758 1.72 20.88 -45.20
C TYR A 758 1.99 22.04 -46.16
N GLU A 759 3.24 22.48 -46.32
CA GLU A 759 3.54 23.53 -47.30
C GLU A 759 3.85 22.96 -48.70
N TYR A 760 2.78 22.63 -49.44
CA TYR A 760 2.82 22.63 -50.91
C TYR A 760 1.82 23.68 -51.39
N ASN A 761 2.32 24.86 -51.76
CA ASN A 761 1.51 26.01 -52.20
C ASN A 761 0.36 26.39 -51.23
N VAL A 762 0.69 27.29 -50.30
CA VAL A 762 -0.25 28.23 -49.64
C VAL A 762 -1.29 27.64 -48.67
N ILE A 763 -1.13 26.43 -48.13
CA ILE A 763 -2.12 25.78 -47.25
C ILE A 763 -1.48 25.29 -45.94
N THR A 764 -2.17 25.46 -44.82
CA THR A 764 -1.92 24.95 -43.46
C THR A 764 -3.13 24.11 -43.07
N GLU A 765 -2.95 22.90 -42.55
CA GLU A 765 -4.06 22.03 -42.16
C GLU A 765 -4.02 21.76 -40.65
N LEU A 766 -5.04 22.22 -39.92
CA LEU A 766 -5.23 21.85 -38.52
C LEU A 766 -5.90 20.47 -38.48
N VAL A 767 -5.26 19.51 -37.82
CA VAL A 767 -5.78 18.14 -37.68
C VAL A 767 -6.13 17.89 -36.22
N VAL A 768 -7.41 17.65 -35.97
CA VAL A 768 -7.89 17.26 -34.63
C VAL A 768 -7.93 15.75 -34.57
N ALA A 769 -7.16 15.17 -33.65
CA ALA A 769 -7.15 13.75 -33.37
C ALA A 769 -7.36 13.51 -31.87
N TYR A 770 -7.74 12.30 -31.50
CA TYR A 770 -7.59 11.82 -30.13
C TYR A 770 -6.80 10.53 -30.15
N ALA A 771 -6.11 10.27 -29.05
CA ALA A 771 -5.39 9.05 -28.82
C ALA A 771 -5.95 8.31 -27.60
N ILE A 772 -6.07 6.99 -27.77
CA ILE A 772 -6.40 6.09 -26.67
C ILE A 772 -5.21 5.18 -26.47
N GLU A 773 -4.71 5.15 -25.24
CA GLU A 773 -3.62 4.26 -24.86
C GLU A 773 -4.14 3.02 -24.14
N PHE A 774 -3.68 1.87 -24.59
CA PHE A 774 -3.95 0.56 -24.01
C PHE A 774 -2.63 -0.05 -23.53
N ASN A 775 -2.54 -0.34 -22.23
CA ASN A 775 -1.35 -0.95 -21.64
C ASN A 775 -1.64 -2.41 -21.27
N SER A 776 -0.66 -3.28 -21.53
CA SER A 776 -0.71 -4.69 -21.11
C SER A 776 -0.44 -4.91 -19.62
N SER A 777 0.14 -3.92 -18.96
CA SER A 777 0.36 -3.94 -17.51
C SER A 777 -0.98 -3.93 -16.77
N PRO A 778 -1.13 -4.73 -15.70
CA PRO A 778 -2.30 -4.64 -14.84
C PRO A 778 -2.56 -3.21 -14.36
N PHE A 779 -3.83 -2.82 -14.24
CA PHE A 779 -4.20 -1.53 -13.67
C PHE A 779 -3.64 -1.41 -12.25
N ARG A 780 -2.96 -0.31 -12.00
CA ARG A 780 -2.63 0.15 -10.66
C ARG A 780 -3.68 1.16 -10.26
N THR A 781 -4.21 1.04 -9.04
CA THR A 781 -5.00 2.13 -8.49
C THR A 781 -4.11 3.38 -8.46
N PRO A 782 -4.65 4.57 -8.77
CA PRO A 782 -3.89 5.79 -8.58
C PRO A 782 -3.41 5.91 -7.13
N PHE A 783 -2.53 6.85 -6.86
CA PHE A 783 -1.94 7.00 -5.53
C PHE A 783 -3.00 7.28 -4.45
N ASN A 784 -2.97 6.48 -3.39
CA ASN A 784 -3.71 6.70 -2.14
C ASN A 784 -2.70 6.65 -0.98
N PRO A 785 -2.69 7.66 -0.11
CA PRO A 785 -1.76 7.73 1.01
C PRO A 785 -1.94 6.62 2.05
N TYR A 786 -3.14 6.03 2.18
CA TYR A 786 -3.47 5.07 3.24
C TYR A 786 -3.48 3.60 2.79
N ASN A 787 -3.95 3.31 1.58
CA ASN A 787 -3.91 1.97 0.99
C ASN A 787 -4.10 2.03 -0.54
N GLY A 788 -3.34 1.24 -1.29
CA GLY A 788 -3.51 1.05 -2.74
C GLY A 788 -4.49 -0.08 -3.10
N ASN A 789 -5.39 -0.47 -2.18
CA ASN A 789 -6.35 -1.52 -2.48
C ASN A 789 -7.49 -0.95 -3.32
N HIS A 790 -7.90 -1.66 -4.37
CA HIS A 790 -8.99 -1.21 -5.24
C HIS A 790 -10.38 -1.41 -4.65
N MET A 791 -10.47 -2.06 -3.49
CA MET A 791 -11.72 -2.57 -2.94
C MET A 791 -11.72 -2.60 -1.42
N GLY A 792 -12.92 -2.50 -0.84
CA GLY A 792 -13.15 -2.85 0.55
C GLY A 792 -14.58 -3.32 0.81
N TYR A 793 -14.81 -3.86 2.00
CA TYR A 793 -16.10 -4.38 2.44
C TYR A 793 -16.70 -3.51 3.54
N SER A 794 -17.96 -3.09 3.35
CA SER A 794 -18.66 -2.25 4.33
C SER A 794 -19.08 -3.03 5.57
N VAL A 795 -19.38 -4.33 5.43
CA VAL A 795 -19.77 -5.19 6.55
C VAL A 795 -19.12 -6.56 6.42
N VAL A 796 -18.55 -7.05 7.52
CA VAL A 796 -17.97 -8.39 7.61
C VAL A 796 -18.50 -9.06 8.87
N TYR A 797 -19.05 -10.27 8.74
CA TYR A 797 -19.35 -11.13 9.87
C TYR A 797 -18.23 -12.15 10.06
N THR A 798 -17.84 -12.39 11.31
CA THR A 798 -17.02 -13.53 11.68
C THR A 798 -17.85 -14.49 12.53
N ILE A 799 -17.82 -15.77 12.18
CA ILE A 799 -18.48 -16.84 12.93
C ILE A 799 -17.39 -17.79 13.40
N LYS A 800 -17.10 -17.76 14.69
CA LYS A 800 -16.07 -18.59 15.32
C LYS A 800 -16.73 -19.74 16.07
N GLU A 801 -16.43 -20.96 15.63
CA GLU A 801 -16.90 -22.22 16.21
C GLU A 801 -15.78 -22.85 17.05
N GLU A 802 -16.01 -23.03 18.35
CA GLU A 802 -15.13 -23.74 19.29
C GLU A 802 -15.95 -24.78 20.07
N GLY A 803 -15.94 -26.04 19.61
CA GLY A 803 -16.80 -27.10 20.18
C GLY A 803 -18.29 -26.80 19.95
N ASP A 804 -19.09 -26.74 21.02
CA ASP A 804 -20.52 -26.41 20.97
C ASP A 804 -20.80 -24.89 21.07
N GLN A 805 -19.76 -24.05 21.17
CA GLN A 805 -19.91 -22.60 21.29
C GLN A 805 -19.72 -21.91 19.95
N GLU A 806 -20.66 -21.05 19.60
CA GLU A 806 -20.62 -20.19 18.42
C GLU A 806 -20.57 -18.73 18.86
N LEU A 807 -19.51 -18.02 18.49
CA LEU A 807 -19.36 -16.59 18.66
C LEU A 807 -19.53 -15.90 17.30
N VAL A 808 -20.53 -15.04 17.19
CA VAL A 808 -20.76 -14.26 15.97
C VAL A 808 -20.41 -12.81 16.24
N GLU A 809 -19.59 -12.21 15.38
CA GLU A 809 -19.27 -10.80 15.44
C GLU A 809 -19.58 -10.12 14.11
N ARG A 810 -20.07 -8.88 14.14
CA ARG A 810 -20.33 -8.05 12.97
C ARG A 810 -19.48 -6.79 13.04
N TYR A 811 -18.67 -6.59 12.01
CA TYR A 811 -17.84 -5.41 11.82
C TYR A 811 -18.45 -4.57 10.70
N ARG A 812 -18.66 -3.28 10.94
CA ARG A 812 -19.03 -2.31 9.92
C ARG A 812 -17.88 -1.33 9.73
N PHE A 813 -17.48 -1.08 8.50
CA PHE A 813 -16.38 -0.18 8.14
C PHE A 813 -16.88 1.02 7.35
N PHE A 814 -16.20 2.15 7.52
CA PHE A 814 -16.31 3.23 6.55
C PHE A 814 -15.78 2.73 5.20
N ASN A 815 -16.63 2.77 4.18
CA ASN A 815 -16.33 2.29 2.85
C ASN A 815 -17.10 3.10 1.82
N LYS A 816 -16.53 4.23 1.40
CA LYS A 816 -17.13 5.10 0.38
C LYS A 816 -16.27 5.09 -0.87
N PRO A 817 -16.87 4.97 -2.07
CA PRO A 817 -16.17 5.21 -3.32
C PRO A 817 -15.46 6.57 -3.25
N GLU A 818 -14.20 6.59 -3.65
CA GLU A 818 -13.46 7.83 -3.82
C GLU A 818 -13.86 8.46 -5.16
N THR A 819 -13.76 9.79 -5.28
CA THR A 819 -14.24 10.48 -6.47
C THR A 819 -13.50 10.03 -7.72
N ASP A 820 -14.25 9.67 -8.77
CA ASP A 820 -13.70 9.25 -10.05
C ASP A 820 -12.70 10.29 -10.61
N TYR A 821 -11.60 9.78 -11.13
CA TYR A 821 -10.51 10.55 -11.72
C TYR A 821 -10.95 11.25 -12.99
N TYR A 822 -10.41 12.44 -13.21
CA TYR A 822 -10.58 13.10 -14.50
C TYR A 822 -9.49 12.71 -15.53
N TYR A 823 -8.31 12.24 -15.08
CA TYR A 823 -7.14 11.87 -15.90
C TYR A 823 -6.25 10.82 -15.19
N ALA A 824 -5.37 10.14 -15.94
CA ALA A 824 -4.50 9.07 -15.43
C ALA A 824 -3.51 9.50 -14.32
N SER A 825 -3.21 10.79 -14.22
CA SER A 825 -2.34 11.41 -13.20
C SER A 825 -3.09 12.13 -12.06
N ASP A 826 -4.42 12.11 -12.08
CA ASP A 826 -5.23 12.69 -11.01
C ASP A 826 -5.13 11.75 -9.80
N GLN A 827 -4.64 12.25 -8.66
CA GLN A 827 -4.59 11.46 -7.42
C GLN A 827 -5.97 11.31 -6.76
N GLY A 828 -6.97 12.06 -7.24
CA GLY A 828 -8.33 12.07 -6.72
C GLY A 828 -8.43 12.64 -5.30
N THR A 829 -9.64 12.84 -4.79
CA THR A 829 -9.84 13.05 -3.35
C THR A 829 -10.02 11.71 -2.67
N HIS A 830 -9.04 11.32 -1.85
CA HIS A 830 -9.12 10.10 -1.05
C HIS A 830 -10.00 10.32 0.19
N ASN A 831 -10.57 9.24 0.70
CA ASN A 831 -11.34 9.28 1.94
C ASN A 831 -10.51 8.69 3.09
N PRO A 832 -9.97 9.52 3.99
CA PRO A 832 -9.07 9.06 5.06
C PRO A 832 -9.78 8.24 6.15
N LEU A 833 -11.11 8.09 6.06
CA LEU A 833 -11.90 7.20 6.93
C LEU A 833 -12.00 5.77 6.39
N ASN A 834 -11.79 5.54 5.09
CA ASN A 834 -12.00 4.23 4.49
C ASN A 834 -11.14 3.15 5.17
N GLY A 835 -11.78 2.04 5.57
CA GLY A 835 -11.13 0.93 6.29
C GLY A 835 -11.12 1.04 7.81
N LEU A 836 -11.53 2.19 8.38
CA LEU A 836 -11.73 2.33 9.83
C LEU A 836 -13.09 1.75 10.25
N LEU A 837 -13.17 1.23 11.47
CA LEU A 837 -14.40 0.63 12.02
C LEU A 837 -15.45 1.70 12.30
N GLU A 838 -16.64 1.61 11.74
CA GLU A 838 -17.79 2.43 12.13
C GLU A 838 -18.52 1.85 13.35
N SER A 839 -18.69 0.53 13.38
CA SER A 839 -19.26 -0.20 14.53
C SER A 839 -18.79 -1.65 14.59
N HIS A 840 -18.81 -2.22 15.79
CA HIS A 840 -18.52 -3.64 16.05
C HIS A 840 -19.55 -4.19 17.04
N MET A 841 -20.22 -5.26 16.66
CA MET A 841 -21.22 -5.93 17.50
C MET A 841 -20.83 -7.38 17.74
N ILE A 842 -21.04 -7.85 18.96
CA ILE A 842 -20.84 -9.24 19.38
C ILE A 842 -22.20 -9.83 19.73
N PHE A 843 -22.49 -11.00 19.16
CA PHE A 843 -23.75 -11.70 19.34
C PHE A 843 -23.53 -13.02 20.09
N ASN A 844 -24.51 -13.38 20.91
CA ASN A 844 -24.64 -14.70 21.52
C ASN A 844 -26.07 -15.19 21.31
N ALA A 845 -26.23 -16.38 20.72
CA ALA A 845 -27.52 -16.97 20.37
C ALA A 845 -28.46 -16.01 19.60
N GLY A 846 -27.90 -15.19 18.71
CA GLY A 846 -28.64 -14.20 17.91
C GLY A 846 -28.98 -12.88 18.61
N HIS A 847 -28.64 -12.72 19.89
CA HIS A 847 -28.83 -11.49 20.64
C HIS A 847 -27.53 -10.68 20.73
N VAL A 848 -27.60 -9.35 20.58
CA VAL A 848 -26.44 -8.47 20.78
C VAL A 848 -26.09 -8.44 22.26
N VAL A 849 -24.88 -8.89 22.61
CA VAL A 849 -24.34 -8.84 23.98
C VAL A 849 -23.53 -7.57 24.18
N LYS A 850 -22.82 -7.14 23.13
CA LYS A 850 -21.97 -5.97 23.14
C LYS A 850 -22.04 -5.22 21.82
N GLU A 851 -22.18 -3.91 21.89
CA GLU A 851 -22.12 -3.01 20.74
C GLU A 851 -21.08 -1.92 21.01
N MET A 852 -20.23 -1.67 20.02
CA MET A 852 -19.27 -0.58 20.00
C MET A 852 -19.52 0.30 18.77
N GLN A 853 -19.64 1.61 18.98
CA GLN A 853 -19.76 2.61 17.92
C GLN A 853 -18.57 3.55 17.97
N TYR A 854 -17.91 3.74 16.84
CA TYR A 854 -16.69 4.52 16.72
C TYR A 854 -16.97 5.76 15.90
N LYS A 855 -16.42 6.89 16.36
CA LYS A 855 -16.48 8.16 15.65
C LYS A 855 -15.07 8.71 15.52
N TYR A 856 -14.72 9.08 14.30
CA TYR A 856 -13.43 9.66 13.97
C TYR A 856 -13.59 11.13 13.57
N ASP A 857 -12.49 11.85 13.65
CA ASP A 857 -12.33 13.19 13.11
C ASP A 857 -11.00 13.27 12.35
N THR A 858 -10.85 14.27 11.49
CA THR A 858 -9.74 14.37 10.54
C THR A 858 -9.17 15.78 10.51
N ILE A 859 -7.85 15.91 10.61
CA ILE A 859 -7.15 17.18 10.45
C ILE A 859 -6.32 17.13 9.18
N SER A 860 -6.48 18.11 8.29
CA SER A 860 -5.57 18.26 7.14
C SER A 860 -4.21 18.74 7.63
N VAL A 861 -3.16 17.98 7.35
CA VAL A 861 -1.80 18.24 7.86
C VAL A 861 -0.96 18.95 6.80
N ASN A 862 -0.81 18.35 5.62
CA ASN A 862 0.01 18.90 4.55
C ASN A 862 -0.78 19.13 3.27
N LYS A 863 -0.28 20.06 2.44
CA LYS A 863 -0.76 20.34 1.08
C LYS A 863 0.44 20.49 0.14
N VAL A 864 0.66 19.52 -0.73
CA VAL A 864 1.69 19.57 -1.77
C VAL A 864 1.05 20.03 -3.07
N ARG A 865 1.63 21.04 -3.72
CA ARG A 865 1.11 21.58 -4.99
C ARG A 865 1.52 20.66 -6.14
N CYS A 866 0.56 20.25 -6.95
CA CYS A 866 0.73 19.39 -8.12
C CYS A 866 0.06 20.04 -9.34
N LEU A 867 0.37 19.58 -10.56
CA LEU A 867 -0.23 20.10 -11.81
C LEU A 867 -1.14 19.06 -12.47
N LYS A 868 -2.26 19.51 -13.03
CA LYS A 868 -3.28 18.73 -13.75
C LYS A 868 -3.50 19.33 -15.13
N ILE A 869 -3.51 18.56 -16.20
CA ILE A 869 -3.90 19.05 -17.53
C ILE A 869 -5.40 18.79 -17.73
N GLY A 870 -6.21 19.85 -17.83
CA GLY A 870 -7.68 19.78 -17.97
C GLY A 870 -8.21 19.94 -19.41
N GLU A 871 -9.55 19.88 -19.56
CA GLU A 871 -10.49 19.95 -20.72
C GLU A 871 -10.05 20.54 -22.08
N THR A 872 -8.97 21.29 -22.14
CA THR A 872 -8.57 22.14 -23.25
C THR A 872 -7.05 22.34 -23.28
N SER A 873 -6.27 21.33 -22.87
CA SER A 873 -4.82 21.46 -22.61
C SER A 873 -4.47 22.62 -21.67
N LYS A 874 -5.37 22.95 -20.73
CA LYS A 874 -5.13 23.97 -19.69
C LYS A 874 -4.56 23.29 -18.47
N ALA A 875 -3.34 23.63 -18.10
CA ALA A 875 -2.77 23.22 -16.84
C ALA A 875 -3.50 23.91 -15.67
N LYS A 876 -3.97 23.15 -14.70
CA LYS A 876 -4.59 23.58 -13.44
C LYS A 876 -3.76 23.03 -12.28
N CYS A 877 -3.37 23.86 -11.33
CA CYS A 877 -2.75 23.37 -10.10
C CYS A 877 -3.82 22.67 -9.23
N TYR A 878 -3.46 21.55 -8.59
CA TYR A 878 -4.22 20.96 -7.50
C TYR A 878 -3.31 20.75 -6.28
N TYR A 879 -3.89 20.40 -5.13
CA TYR A 879 -3.12 20.10 -3.91
C TYR A 879 -3.32 18.65 -3.50
N ALA A 880 -2.25 17.86 -3.48
CA ALA A 880 -2.23 16.59 -2.77
C ALA A 880 -2.23 16.89 -1.27
N SER A 881 -3.32 16.55 -0.58
CA SER A 881 -3.45 16.76 0.86
C SER A 881 -3.10 15.47 1.62
N SER A 882 -2.60 15.57 2.84
CA SER A 882 -2.58 14.45 3.80
C SER A 882 -3.42 14.78 5.02
N TYR A 883 -3.97 13.76 5.67
CA TYR A 883 -4.79 13.91 6.86
C TYR A 883 -4.24 13.12 8.03
N PHE A 884 -4.41 13.65 9.23
CA PHE A 884 -4.32 12.90 10.47
C PHE A 884 -5.75 12.49 10.87
N THR A 885 -6.02 11.19 10.85
CA THR A 885 -7.32 10.64 11.29
C THR A 885 -7.18 10.07 12.69
N TYR A 886 -8.05 10.49 13.60
CA TYR A 886 -8.01 10.03 15.00
C TYR A 886 -9.39 9.69 15.54
N LEU A 887 -9.41 8.83 16.55
CA LEU A 887 -10.64 8.39 17.22
C LEU A 887 -11.18 9.52 18.12
N ASP A 888 -12.19 10.27 17.68
CA ASP A 888 -12.89 11.30 18.49
C ASP A 888 -13.60 10.65 19.69
N SER A 889 -14.39 9.60 19.44
CA SER A 889 -15.07 8.89 20.53
C SER A 889 -15.40 7.44 20.21
N ILE A 890 -15.53 6.64 21.26
CA ILE A 890 -16.09 5.30 21.22
C ILE A 890 -17.20 5.19 22.26
N THR A 891 -18.33 4.62 21.85
CA THR A 891 -19.44 4.28 22.75
C THR A 891 -19.56 2.77 22.80
N THR A 892 -19.68 2.20 24.00
CA THR A 892 -19.84 0.77 24.26
C THR A 892 -21.12 0.54 25.06
N ILE A 893 -21.95 -0.39 24.62
CA ILE A 893 -23.16 -0.83 25.29
C ILE A 893 -23.02 -2.34 25.53
N GLU A 894 -23.09 -2.78 26.79
CA GLU A 894 -22.92 -4.18 27.19
C GLU A 894 -23.91 -4.54 28.29
N GLU A 895 -24.86 -5.43 28.02
CA GLU A 895 -25.89 -5.91 29.00
C GLU A 895 -26.58 -4.79 29.81
N ASN A 896 -26.87 -3.64 29.17
CA ASN A 896 -27.43 -2.38 29.71
C ASN A 896 -26.44 -1.41 30.38
N ASN A 897 -25.16 -1.74 30.47
CA ASN A 897 -24.12 -0.79 30.86
C ASN A 897 -23.71 0.05 29.66
N TYR A 898 -23.73 1.37 29.84
CA TYR A 898 -23.26 2.32 28.84
C TYR A 898 -21.90 2.86 29.28
N LYS A 899 -20.93 2.87 28.36
CA LYS A 899 -19.63 3.51 28.53
C LYS A 899 -19.30 4.32 27.28
N ALA A 900 -19.01 5.61 27.43
CA ALA A 900 -18.55 6.43 26.32
C ALA A 900 -17.19 7.04 26.66
N THR A 901 -16.22 6.86 25.78
CA THR A 901 -14.87 7.43 25.90
C THR A 901 -14.66 8.44 24.77
N LYS A 902 -14.35 9.68 25.12
CA LYS A 902 -14.00 10.77 24.20
C LYS A 902 -12.52 11.10 24.32
N HIS A 903 -11.85 11.25 23.18
CA HIS A 903 -10.45 11.63 23.10
C HIS A 903 -10.33 13.04 22.51
N LEU A 904 -9.37 13.80 23.02
CA LEU A 904 -8.94 15.07 22.47
C LEU A 904 -7.44 14.93 22.19
N TYR A 905 -7.03 15.18 20.95
CA TYR A 905 -5.65 15.01 20.50
C TYR A 905 -4.90 16.35 20.44
N ASP A 906 -3.58 16.28 20.52
CA ASP A 906 -2.70 17.39 20.16
C ASP A 906 -2.42 17.37 18.65
N ASN A 907 -2.69 18.48 17.98
CA ASN A 907 -2.71 18.53 16.51
C ASN A 907 -1.33 18.59 15.85
N GLU A 908 -0.23 18.68 16.63
CA GLU A 908 1.12 18.70 16.04
C GLU A 908 2.00 17.52 16.48
N ILE A 909 1.69 16.84 17.60
CA ILE A 909 2.37 15.56 17.95
C ILE A 909 1.47 14.33 17.78
N TYR A 910 0.20 14.53 17.43
CA TYR A 910 -0.73 13.46 17.05
C TYR A 910 -1.00 12.43 18.17
N LYS A 911 -0.82 12.82 19.45
CA LYS A 911 -1.09 11.98 20.64
C LYS A 911 -2.31 12.49 21.43
N PRO A 912 -3.03 11.62 22.17
CA PRO A 912 -4.14 12.04 23.03
C PRO A 912 -3.66 13.00 24.13
N ARG A 913 -4.22 14.21 24.19
CA ARG A 913 -3.98 15.19 25.26
C ARG A 913 -4.97 15.04 26.41
N CYS A 914 -6.18 14.55 26.13
CA CYS A 914 -7.20 14.31 27.14
C CYS A 914 -8.11 13.15 26.75
N ILE A 915 -8.43 12.28 27.71
CA ILE A 915 -9.38 11.18 27.57
C ILE A 915 -10.46 11.34 28.64
N THR A 916 -11.72 11.43 28.24
CA THR A 916 -12.86 11.52 29.15
C THR A 916 -13.76 10.31 28.98
N THR A 917 -14.06 9.61 30.06
CA THR A 917 -14.91 8.42 30.08
C THR A 917 -16.14 8.67 30.95
N TYR A 918 -17.31 8.41 30.38
CA TYR A 918 -18.60 8.41 31.07
C TYR A 918 -19.06 6.97 31.20
N SER A 919 -19.61 6.57 32.36
CA SER A 919 -20.10 5.21 32.57
C SER A 919 -21.35 5.22 33.46
N THR A 920 -22.35 4.39 33.15
CA THR A 920 -23.58 4.30 33.95
C THR A 920 -23.25 3.92 35.39
N GLY A 921 -23.76 4.69 36.36
CA GLY A 921 -23.56 4.41 37.78
C GLY A 921 -22.20 4.80 38.36
N PHE A 922 -21.30 5.39 37.56
CA PHE A 922 -19.99 5.87 38.01
C PHE A 922 -19.80 7.37 37.65
N PRO A 923 -19.06 8.13 38.48
CA PRO A 923 -18.69 9.50 38.13
C PRO A 923 -17.85 9.53 36.85
N ALA A 924 -17.96 10.62 36.08
CA ALA A 924 -17.16 10.78 34.87
C ALA A 924 -15.67 10.83 35.22
N SER A 925 -14.86 9.93 34.65
CA SER A 925 -13.41 9.93 34.83
C SER A 925 -12.75 10.68 33.67
N LYS A 926 -11.82 11.57 33.95
CA LYS A 926 -11.06 12.31 32.92
C LYS A 926 -9.57 12.20 33.21
N VAL A 927 -8.77 11.94 32.18
CA VAL A 927 -7.30 11.91 32.26
C VAL A 927 -6.74 12.93 31.29
N GLU A 928 -5.85 13.80 31.76
CA GLU A 928 -5.10 14.75 30.95
C GLU A 928 -3.62 14.36 30.92
N TYR A 929 -3.02 14.43 29.73
CA TYR A 929 -1.62 14.17 29.48
C TYR A 929 -0.90 15.46 29.09
N TYR A 930 0.29 15.64 29.65
CA TYR A 930 1.19 16.71 29.27
C TYR A 930 2.52 16.11 28.87
N TYR A 931 2.93 16.43 27.66
CA TYR A 931 4.10 15.86 27.01
C TYR A 931 5.28 16.83 27.09
N SER A 932 6.48 16.35 26.80
CA SER A 932 7.70 17.16 26.75
C SER A 932 7.59 18.38 25.83
N LYS A 933 6.84 18.27 24.73
CA LYS A 933 6.52 19.41 23.86
C LYS A 933 5.80 20.56 24.57
N ASP A 934 4.90 20.28 25.51
CA ASP A 934 4.17 21.31 26.26
C ASP A 934 5.12 22.17 27.12
N TYR A 935 6.38 21.73 27.28
CA TYR A 935 7.40 22.38 28.08
C TYR A 935 8.71 22.52 27.29
N PRO A 936 8.74 23.33 26.21
CA PRO A 936 9.88 23.39 25.28
C PRO A 936 11.17 23.94 25.93
N SER A 937 11.07 24.66 27.05
CA SER A 937 12.20 25.17 27.82
C SER A 937 12.71 24.18 28.89
N TYR A 938 11.99 23.09 29.15
CA TYR A 938 12.38 22.10 30.15
C TYR A 938 13.75 21.50 29.82
N LEU A 939 14.63 21.46 30.82
CA LEU A 939 16.03 21.04 30.69
C LEU A 939 16.79 21.77 29.56
N GLY A 940 16.45 23.03 29.29
CA GLY A 940 17.09 23.83 28.24
C GLY A 940 16.74 23.37 26.82
N GLY A 941 15.60 22.71 26.62
CA GLY A 941 15.13 22.26 25.30
C GLY A 941 15.75 20.95 24.82
N LYS A 942 16.42 20.20 25.69
CA LYS A 942 17.06 18.92 25.33
C LYS A 942 16.12 17.88 24.77
N PHE A 943 14.88 17.78 25.25
CA PHE A 943 13.87 16.90 24.67
C PHE A 943 13.61 17.22 23.19
N ARG A 944 13.42 18.51 22.87
CA ARG A 944 13.23 18.96 21.49
C ARG A 944 14.44 18.65 20.62
N ASN A 945 15.65 18.93 21.12
CA ASN A 945 16.89 18.66 20.40
C ASN A 945 17.13 17.17 20.13
N ALA A 946 16.58 16.29 20.97
CA ALA A 946 16.65 14.84 20.82
C ALA A 946 15.42 14.22 20.12
N ASN A 947 14.51 15.05 19.57
CA ASN A 947 13.23 14.62 18.98
C ASN A 947 12.30 13.83 19.93
N LEU A 948 12.49 13.96 21.24
CA LEU A 948 11.72 13.26 22.27
C LEU A 948 10.48 14.07 22.67
N ASN A 949 9.66 14.50 21.71
CA ASN A 949 8.52 15.42 21.92
C ASN A 949 7.26 14.77 22.51
N THR A 950 7.21 13.44 22.56
CA THR A 950 6.05 12.65 23.02
C THR A 950 6.26 12.01 24.40
N ILE A 951 7.34 12.35 25.11
CA ILE A 951 7.60 11.82 26.46
C ILE A 951 6.58 12.40 27.44
N LYS A 952 5.83 11.52 28.12
CA LYS A 952 4.81 11.90 29.11
C LYS A 952 5.46 12.43 30.39
N LEU A 953 5.45 13.74 30.56
CA LEU A 953 6.02 14.41 31.75
C LEU A 953 5.02 14.53 32.90
N MET A 954 3.72 14.63 32.60
CA MET A 954 2.69 14.74 33.64
C MET A 954 1.38 14.09 33.20
N GLU A 955 0.69 13.50 34.17
CA GLU A 955 -0.64 12.92 34.03
C GLU A 955 -1.54 13.41 35.16
N LYS A 956 -2.73 13.93 34.84
CA LYS A 956 -3.74 14.33 35.83
C LYS A 956 -5.00 13.51 35.64
N GLN A 957 -5.50 12.90 36.72
CA GLN A 957 -6.74 12.13 36.72
C GLN A 957 -7.80 12.83 37.58
N TYR A 958 -9.00 12.93 37.03
CA TYR A 958 -10.15 13.59 37.61
C TYR A 958 -11.32 12.62 37.70
N ASN A 959 -12.10 12.72 38.77
CA ASN A 959 -13.43 12.10 38.89
C ASN A 959 -14.46 13.21 39.13
N ASP A 960 -15.48 13.28 38.28
CA ASP A 960 -16.53 14.30 38.32
C ASP A 960 -15.96 15.74 38.35
N ASN A 961 -14.94 15.97 37.51
CA ASN A 961 -14.12 17.19 37.42
C ASN A 961 -13.27 17.53 38.67
N LEU A 962 -13.29 16.70 39.72
CA LEU A 962 -12.39 16.85 40.87
C LEU A 962 -11.05 16.16 40.57
N LEU A 963 -9.93 16.87 40.69
CA LEU A 963 -8.59 16.32 40.53
C LEU A 963 -8.27 15.34 41.69
N ILE A 964 -8.16 14.04 41.39
CA ILE A 964 -7.94 12.99 42.38
C ILE A 964 -6.52 12.41 42.36
N LYS A 965 -5.79 12.53 41.24
CA LYS A 965 -4.42 12.05 41.12
C LYS A 965 -3.62 12.94 40.19
N THR A 966 -2.40 13.29 40.58
CA THR A 966 -1.39 13.86 39.67
C THR A 966 -0.13 13.02 39.73
N THR A 967 0.38 12.63 38.56
CA THR A 967 1.68 11.96 38.40
C THR A 967 2.62 12.89 37.65
N VAL A 968 3.85 13.06 38.14
CA VAL A 968 4.89 13.90 37.52
C VAL A 968 6.16 13.08 37.35
N ASN A 969 6.69 13.06 36.12
CA ASN A 969 7.93 12.40 35.75
C ASN A 969 9.00 13.45 35.42
N THR A 970 10.03 13.53 36.26
CA THR A 970 11.18 14.41 36.06
C THR A 970 12.37 13.65 35.52
N HIS A 971 13.30 14.36 34.87
CA HIS A 971 14.43 13.77 34.18
C HIS A 971 15.73 14.49 34.52
N HIS A 972 16.85 13.78 34.41
CA HIS A 972 18.19 14.34 34.58
C HIS A 972 18.54 15.28 33.43
N ASN A 973 19.26 16.37 33.74
CA ASN A 973 19.75 17.31 32.73
C ASN A 973 21.02 16.77 32.03
N ASP A 974 20.92 15.62 31.37
CA ASP A 974 22.01 15.00 30.61
C ASP A 974 21.61 14.74 29.15
N VAL A 975 22.48 14.08 28.37
CA VAL A 975 22.26 13.84 26.94
C VAL A 975 21.17 12.78 26.69
N LEU A 976 21.06 11.79 27.58
CA LEU A 976 20.10 10.69 27.45
C LEU A 976 18.73 11.03 28.03
N VAL A 977 18.63 12.16 28.75
CA VAL A 977 17.42 12.64 29.40
C VAL A 977 16.79 11.55 30.27
N LYS A 978 17.64 10.88 31.07
CA LYS A 978 17.23 9.72 31.87
C LYS A 978 16.17 10.10 32.91
N PRO A 979 15.26 9.17 33.29
CA PRO A 979 14.35 9.39 34.40
C PRO A 979 15.10 9.86 35.67
N TYR A 980 14.45 10.65 36.52
CA TYR A 980 15.07 11.10 37.78
C TYR A 980 14.15 10.87 38.96
N LYS A 981 12.99 11.50 38.99
CA LYS A 981 12.01 11.32 40.07
C LYS A 981 10.61 11.20 39.54
N GLU A 982 9.88 10.27 40.13
CA GLU A 982 8.44 10.09 39.93
C GLU A 982 7.70 10.52 41.20
N TYR A 983 6.68 11.36 41.01
CA TYR A 983 5.83 11.82 42.10
C TYR A 983 4.38 11.50 41.79
N THR A 984 3.68 10.93 42.76
CA THR A 984 2.24 10.68 42.74
C THR A 984 1.58 11.35 43.94
N PHE A 985 0.64 12.25 43.63
CA PHE A 985 -0.18 12.94 44.64
C PHE A 985 -1.62 12.51 44.47
N TYR A 986 -2.21 11.99 45.55
CA TYR A 986 -3.64 11.70 45.63
C TYR A 986 -4.36 12.88 46.27
N GLY A 987 -5.50 13.29 45.70
CA GLY A 987 -6.43 14.18 46.37
C GLY A 987 -7.06 13.48 47.57
N THR A 988 -7.31 14.22 48.65
CA THR A 988 -8.19 13.71 49.72
C THR A 988 -9.63 14.06 49.39
N THR A 989 -10.57 13.21 49.79
CA THR A 989 -12.00 13.34 49.47
C THR A 989 -12.52 14.74 49.81
N GLY A 990 -12.91 15.52 48.78
CA GLY A 990 -13.45 16.88 48.96
C GLY A 990 -12.44 18.04 48.94
N THR A 991 -11.16 17.82 48.63
CA THR A 991 -10.18 18.92 48.45
C THR A 991 -9.47 18.87 47.10
N ASN A 992 -9.22 20.04 46.51
CA ASN A 992 -8.43 20.19 45.28
C ASN A 992 -6.94 19.94 45.57
N VAL A 993 -6.29 19.10 44.77
CA VAL A 993 -4.81 19.01 44.73
C VAL A 993 -4.27 20.30 44.11
N THR A 994 -3.30 20.95 44.74
CA THR A 994 -2.55 22.06 44.11
C THR A 994 -1.82 21.50 42.87
N PRO A 995 -1.98 22.09 41.67
CA PRO A 995 -1.26 21.64 40.49
C PRO A 995 0.24 21.73 40.76
N LEU A 996 0.94 20.58 40.76
CA LEU A 996 2.40 20.60 40.76
C LEU A 996 2.89 21.10 39.39
N THR A 997 3.96 21.88 39.41
CA THR A 997 4.74 22.19 38.21
C THR A 997 5.84 21.14 38.05
N LEU A 998 6.49 21.09 36.89
CA LEU A 998 7.71 20.29 36.68
C LEU A 998 8.87 20.68 37.62
N TYR A 999 8.72 21.80 38.31
CA TYR A 999 9.58 22.29 39.38
C TYR A 999 8.94 21.95 40.72
N ALA A 1000 8.74 20.65 40.97
CA ALA A 1000 8.17 20.17 42.23
C ALA A 1000 8.85 20.89 43.41
N ASP A 1001 8.05 21.40 44.34
CA ASP A 1001 8.53 22.05 45.55
C ASP A 1001 9.53 21.11 46.26
N ASP A 1002 10.71 21.61 46.64
CA ASP A 1002 11.78 20.82 47.28
C ASP A 1002 11.30 20.14 48.59
N SER A 1003 10.12 20.55 49.09
CA SER A 1003 9.42 19.95 50.23
C SER A 1003 8.74 18.60 49.92
N ALA A 1004 8.44 18.28 48.66
CA ALA A 1004 7.72 17.07 48.28
C ALA A 1004 8.65 15.85 48.17
N LYS A 1005 8.30 14.76 48.85
CA LYS A 1005 9.04 13.48 48.73
C LYS A 1005 8.57 12.68 47.50
N PRO A 1006 9.47 12.30 46.59
CA PRO A 1006 9.15 11.46 45.44
C PRO A 1006 8.74 10.04 45.86
N ASP A 1007 7.92 9.38 45.05
CA ASP A 1007 7.56 7.97 45.26
C ASP A 1007 8.69 7.04 44.84
N VAL A 1008 9.39 7.40 43.75
CA VAL A 1008 10.61 6.74 43.28
C VAL A 1008 11.64 7.80 42.88
N THR A 1009 12.87 7.66 43.36
CA THR A 1009 14.05 8.40 42.88
C THR A 1009 15.00 7.45 42.19
N TYR A 1010 15.36 7.74 40.96
CA TYR A 1010 16.39 7.09 40.18
C TYR A 1010 17.71 7.87 40.38
N SER A 1011 18.49 7.44 41.38
CA SER A 1011 19.64 8.21 41.88
C SER A 1011 20.88 8.01 41.04
N ASN A 1012 21.11 6.79 40.57
CA ASN A 1012 22.34 6.40 39.88
C ASN A 1012 22.05 5.53 38.66
N TYR A 1013 22.96 5.60 37.69
CA TYR A 1013 22.85 4.95 36.39
C TYR A 1013 24.20 4.37 35.95
N THR A 1014 24.15 3.35 35.10
CA THR A 1014 25.31 2.93 34.33
C THR A 1014 25.68 4.00 33.29
N ASP A 1015 26.88 3.90 32.75
CA ASP A 1015 27.34 4.69 31.60
C ASP A 1015 26.46 4.54 30.35
N LYS A 1016 25.73 3.43 30.22
CA LYS A 1016 24.72 3.18 29.17
C LYS A 1016 23.29 3.56 29.55
N GLY A 1017 23.11 4.21 30.70
CA GLY A 1017 21.81 4.75 31.12
C GLY A 1017 20.85 3.74 31.73
N ARG A 1018 21.34 2.58 32.21
CA ARG A 1018 20.51 1.64 32.99
C ARG A 1018 20.41 2.08 34.45
N PRO A 1019 19.23 2.03 35.10
CA PRO A 1019 19.08 2.46 36.49
C PRO A 1019 19.80 1.50 37.44
N VAL A 1020 20.65 2.03 38.32
CA VAL A 1020 21.46 1.26 39.27
C VAL A 1020 20.94 1.39 40.69
N GLU A 1021 20.36 2.53 41.06
CA GLU A 1021 19.82 2.75 42.40
C GLU A 1021 18.46 3.43 42.35
N LEU A 1022 17.49 2.80 42.99
CA LEU A 1022 16.12 3.26 43.15
C LEU A 1022 15.86 3.52 44.63
N ILE A 1023 15.30 4.69 44.96
CA ILE A 1023 14.93 5.04 46.33
C ILE A 1023 13.43 5.27 46.39
N SER A 1024 12.75 4.46 47.21
CA SER A 1024 11.31 4.62 47.45
C SER A 1024 11.01 5.85 48.32
N ARG A 1025 9.74 6.28 48.36
CA ARG A 1025 9.25 7.34 49.27
C ARG A 1025 9.66 7.17 50.73
N GLY A 1026 9.68 5.92 51.19
CA GLY A 1026 10.03 5.55 52.57
C GLY A 1026 11.54 5.58 52.85
N GLY A 1027 12.37 5.88 51.85
CA GLY A 1027 13.82 5.83 51.95
C GLY A 1027 14.40 4.42 51.81
N ALA A 1028 13.62 3.41 51.43
CA ALA A 1028 14.16 2.09 51.13
C ALA A 1028 14.89 2.12 49.78
N HIS A 1029 16.12 1.63 49.76
CA HIS A 1029 16.97 1.55 48.58
C HIS A 1029 16.84 0.17 47.91
N VAL A 1030 16.85 0.18 46.57
CA VAL A 1030 16.99 -1.01 45.74
C VAL A 1030 18.14 -0.75 44.77
N VAL A 1031 19.20 -1.55 44.88
CA VAL A 1031 20.35 -1.51 43.96
C VAL A 1031 20.21 -2.62 42.93
N LEU A 1032 20.36 -2.25 41.66
CA LEU A 1032 20.34 -3.15 40.51
C LEU A 1032 21.74 -3.20 39.91
N LEU A 1033 22.37 -4.37 39.96
CA LEU A 1033 23.61 -4.63 39.26
C LEU A 1033 23.30 -5.20 37.88
N TRP A 1034 23.88 -4.60 36.85
CA TRP A 1034 23.71 -5.02 35.46
C TRP A 1034 24.94 -5.80 35.01
N GLY A 1035 24.73 -6.72 34.07
CA GLY A 1035 25.79 -7.47 33.39
C GLY A 1035 25.42 -7.75 31.94
N TYR A 1036 26.31 -8.47 31.25
CA TYR A 1036 26.11 -8.89 29.85
C TYR A 1036 25.92 -7.71 28.89
N LYS A 1037 26.82 -6.72 28.95
CA LYS A 1037 26.70 -5.42 28.25
C LYS A 1037 25.38 -4.71 28.55
N ASN A 1038 25.11 -4.43 29.83
CA ASN A 1038 23.95 -3.66 30.28
C ASN A 1038 22.59 -4.27 29.91
N ARG A 1039 22.53 -5.60 29.73
CA ARG A 1039 21.36 -6.31 29.22
C ARG A 1039 20.50 -6.94 30.31
N TYR A 1040 21.13 -7.58 31.28
CA TYR A 1040 20.42 -8.32 32.32
C TYR A 1040 20.77 -7.78 33.70
N VAL A 1041 19.77 -7.71 34.58
CA VAL A 1041 20.00 -7.50 36.01
C VAL A 1041 20.56 -8.79 36.59
N VAL A 1042 21.84 -8.76 36.99
CA VAL A 1042 22.55 -9.90 37.58
C VAL A 1042 22.42 -9.95 39.10
N ALA A 1043 22.11 -8.83 39.74
CA ALA A 1043 21.70 -8.83 41.14
C ALA A 1043 20.69 -7.71 41.45
N GLN A 1044 19.70 -8.03 42.26
CA GLN A 1044 18.80 -7.07 42.90
C GLN A 1044 19.05 -7.11 44.41
N ILE A 1045 19.38 -5.96 44.98
CA ILE A 1045 19.78 -5.81 46.38
C ILE A 1045 18.81 -4.84 47.03
N ASN A 1046 17.87 -5.35 47.82
CA ASN A 1046 16.90 -4.54 48.54
C ASN A 1046 17.46 -4.19 49.93
N ASN A 1047 17.19 -2.98 50.42
CA ASN A 1047 17.64 -2.46 51.72
C ASN A 1047 19.16 -2.28 51.87
N ALA A 1048 19.87 -1.94 50.80
CA ALA A 1048 21.26 -1.45 50.85
C ALA A 1048 21.44 -0.25 49.93
N THR A 1049 22.34 0.67 50.27
CA THR A 1049 22.68 1.79 49.38
C THR A 1049 23.70 1.36 48.32
N LEU A 1050 23.80 2.11 47.22
CA LEU A 1050 24.85 1.85 46.22
C LEU A 1050 26.25 1.94 46.83
N GLN A 1051 26.48 2.84 47.78
CA GLN A 1051 27.78 2.99 48.43
C GLN A 1051 28.14 1.75 49.27
N ASP A 1052 27.17 1.12 49.93
CA ASP A 1052 27.40 -0.13 50.68
C ASP A 1052 27.87 -1.25 49.74
N VAL A 1053 27.27 -1.32 48.54
CA VAL A 1053 27.63 -2.31 47.51
C VAL A 1053 29.01 -2.02 46.93
N ILE A 1054 29.36 -0.75 46.68
CA ILE A 1054 30.70 -0.34 46.21
C ILE A 1054 31.76 -0.66 47.28
N ASN A 1055 31.48 -0.42 48.55
CA ASN A 1055 32.39 -0.72 49.67
C ASN A 1055 32.67 -2.22 49.80
N CYS A 1056 31.79 -3.08 49.27
CA CYS A 1056 32.01 -4.52 49.17
C CYS A 1056 32.93 -4.92 47.98
N GLY A 1057 33.46 -3.96 47.24
CA GLY A 1057 34.40 -4.19 46.13
C GLY A 1057 33.74 -4.38 44.76
N ILE A 1058 32.45 -4.03 44.61
CA ILE A 1058 31.74 -4.12 43.33
C ILE A 1058 31.92 -2.82 42.53
N ASN A 1059 32.48 -2.94 41.33
CA ASN A 1059 32.44 -1.89 40.32
C ASN A 1059 31.29 -2.16 39.33
N PHE A 1060 30.15 -1.51 39.55
CA PHE A 1060 28.92 -1.79 38.78
C PHE A 1060 29.04 -1.43 37.28
N ASN A 1061 29.81 -0.40 36.91
CA ASN A 1061 29.99 -0.02 35.50
C ASN A 1061 30.88 -1.02 34.76
N GLU A 1062 31.95 -1.49 35.41
CA GLU A 1062 32.81 -2.52 34.82
C GLU A 1062 32.03 -3.82 34.63
N LEU A 1063 31.29 -4.26 35.67
CA LEU A 1063 30.43 -5.44 35.62
C LEU A 1063 29.39 -5.33 34.49
N ALA A 1064 28.73 -4.18 34.38
CA ALA A 1064 27.71 -3.94 33.38
C ALA A 1064 28.25 -4.04 31.94
N ASN A 1065 29.49 -3.58 31.70
CA ASN A 1065 30.09 -3.57 30.36
C ASN A 1065 30.70 -4.91 29.93
N LYS A 1066 30.89 -5.88 30.83
CA LYS A 1066 31.41 -7.21 30.49
C LYS A 1066 30.43 -7.98 29.61
N GLN A 1067 30.96 -8.69 28.60
CA GLN A 1067 30.17 -9.59 27.74
C GLN A 1067 29.55 -10.73 28.56
N VAL A 1068 30.33 -11.28 29.49
CA VAL A 1068 29.91 -12.28 30.49
C VAL A 1068 30.68 -11.97 31.78
N PRO A 1069 30.04 -11.90 32.96
CA PRO A 1069 30.75 -11.76 34.23
C PRO A 1069 31.67 -12.95 34.52
N SER A 1070 32.88 -12.70 35.03
CA SER A 1070 33.86 -13.74 35.34
C SER A 1070 33.50 -14.51 36.62
N ASP A 1071 34.17 -15.64 36.89
CA ASP A 1071 33.97 -16.39 38.14
C ASP A 1071 34.29 -15.54 39.37
N GLU A 1072 35.31 -14.68 39.30
CA GLU A 1072 35.64 -13.71 40.36
C GLU A 1072 34.51 -12.69 40.58
N ASP A 1073 33.84 -12.23 39.52
CA ASP A 1073 32.69 -11.33 39.64
C ASP A 1073 31.53 -12.03 40.37
N TRP A 1074 31.23 -13.28 40.00
CA TRP A 1074 30.17 -14.07 40.64
C TRP A 1074 30.46 -14.35 42.12
N GLU A 1075 31.71 -14.66 42.48
CA GLU A 1075 32.12 -14.80 43.88
C GLU A 1075 31.85 -13.51 44.68
N LYS A 1076 32.27 -12.34 44.14
CA LYS A 1076 32.02 -11.05 44.79
C LYS A 1076 30.53 -10.77 44.97
N ILE A 1077 29.71 -11.02 43.94
CA ILE A 1077 28.26 -10.81 43.98
C ILE A 1077 27.59 -11.73 45.01
N HIS A 1078 27.97 -13.00 45.06
CA HIS A 1078 27.42 -13.94 46.03
C HIS A 1078 27.81 -13.61 47.47
N ASN A 1079 29.03 -13.10 47.69
CA ASN A 1079 29.52 -12.67 48.99
C ASN A 1079 28.74 -11.47 49.57
N LEU A 1080 28.02 -10.70 48.76
CA LEU A 1080 27.20 -9.57 49.22
C LEU A 1080 26.17 -9.98 50.29
N ARG A 1081 25.64 -11.21 50.27
CA ARG A 1081 24.71 -11.69 51.31
C ARG A 1081 25.33 -11.71 52.70
N SER A 1082 26.60 -12.11 52.77
CA SER A 1082 27.36 -12.19 54.03
C SER A 1082 27.88 -10.82 54.45
N LEU A 1083 28.24 -9.97 53.48
CA LEU A 1083 28.78 -8.63 53.73
C LEU A 1083 27.69 -7.59 54.05
N LEU A 1084 26.46 -7.81 53.60
CA LEU A 1084 25.30 -6.93 53.81
C LEU A 1084 24.15 -7.69 54.51
N PRO A 1085 24.28 -8.00 55.81
CA PRO A 1085 23.33 -8.88 56.51
C PRO A 1085 21.91 -8.31 56.65
N SER A 1086 21.75 -6.99 56.52
CA SER A 1086 20.45 -6.32 56.55
C SER A 1086 19.78 -6.22 55.17
N ALA A 1087 20.48 -6.62 54.11
CA ALA A 1087 20.03 -6.52 52.73
C ALA A 1087 19.49 -7.86 52.22
N SER A 1088 18.46 -7.79 51.37
CA SER A 1088 17.94 -8.95 50.66
C SER A 1088 18.56 -8.99 49.26
N VAL A 1089 19.50 -9.91 49.04
CA VAL A 1089 20.23 -10.05 47.77
C VAL A 1089 19.69 -11.22 46.95
N VAL A 1090 19.12 -10.91 45.79
CA VAL A 1090 18.74 -11.90 44.77
C VAL A 1090 19.76 -11.81 43.63
N VAL A 1091 20.36 -12.94 43.27
CA VAL A 1091 21.37 -13.01 42.19
C VAL A 1091 20.79 -13.83 41.05
N SER A 1092 20.92 -13.36 39.82
CA SER A 1092 20.39 -14.04 38.63
C SER A 1092 21.49 -14.17 37.57
N LYS A 1093 21.66 -15.38 37.04
CA LYS A 1093 22.63 -15.72 36.00
C LYS A 1093 21.90 -16.11 34.72
N TYR A 1094 22.45 -15.71 33.58
CA TYR A 1094 21.82 -15.87 32.27
C TYR A 1094 22.77 -16.55 31.27
N GLU A 1095 22.20 -17.30 30.35
CA GLU A 1095 22.83 -17.68 29.09
C GLU A 1095 22.29 -16.74 27.99
N PRO A 1096 23.13 -15.89 27.38
CA PRO A 1096 22.69 -14.95 26.35
C PRO A 1096 21.94 -15.65 25.22
N MET A 1097 20.83 -15.05 24.77
CA MET A 1097 19.92 -15.58 23.74
C MET A 1097 19.15 -16.86 24.11
N VAL A 1098 19.31 -17.37 25.33
CA VAL A 1098 18.55 -18.53 25.84
C VAL A 1098 17.63 -18.09 26.98
N GLY A 1099 18.18 -17.50 28.04
CA GLY A 1099 17.41 -17.02 29.18
C GLY A 1099 18.14 -17.14 30.51
N MET A 1100 17.42 -16.98 31.61
CA MET A 1100 17.95 -17.18 32.96
C MET A 1100 18.30 -18.65 33.16
N ILE A 1101 19.50 -18.96 33.64
CA ILE A 1101 19.94 -20.35 33.91
C ILE A 1101 19.99 -20.65 35.40
N SER A 1102 20.15 -19.63 36.25
CA SER A 1102 19.95 -19.77 37.68
C SER A 1102 19.56 -18.47 38.36
N GLN A 1103 18.85 -18.60 39.48
CA GLN A 1103 18.53 -17.51 40.39
C GLN A 1103 18.74 -17.98 41.81
N THR A 1104 19.56 -17.27 42.57
CA THR A 1104 19.73 -17.51 44.00
C THR A 1104 18.95 -16.47 44.78
N ASP A 1105 18.02 -16.91 45.63
CA ASP A 1105 17.18 -16.03 46.43
C ASP A 1105 17.95 -15.40 47.62
N ALA A 1106 17.26 -14.60 48.43
CA ALA A 1106 17.85 -13.95 49.60
C ALA A 1106 18.28 -14.92 50.71
N ARG A 1107 17.74 -16.15 50.73
CA ARG A 1107 18.08 -17.20 51.70
C ARG A 1107 19.30 -18.01 51.25
N GLY A 1108 19.81 -17.77 50.04
CA GLY A 1108 20.89 -18.55 49.44
C GLY A 1108 20.42 -19.83 48.76
N VAL A 1109 19.12 -20.02 48.55
CA VAL A 1109 18.57 -21.17 47.83
C VAL A 1109 18.66 -20.89 46.33
N GLU A 1110 19.29 -21.78 45.57
CA GLU A 1110 19.41 -21.65 44.12
C GLU A 1110 18.24 -22.34 43.41
N THR A 1111 17.64 -21.66 42.45
CA THR A 1111 16.71 -22.21 41.47
C THR A 1111 17.38 -22.21 40.10
N ARG A 1112 17.63 -23.39 39.54
CA ARG A 1112 18.20 -23.59 38.21
C ARG A 1112 17.09 -23.75 37.17
N TYR A 1113 17.32 -23.21 35.99
CA TYR A 1113 16.42 -23.27 34.85
C TYR A 1113 17.16 -23.99 33.72
N THR A 1114 16.63 -25.12 33.27
CA THR A 1114 17.19 -25.87 32.13
C THR A 1114 16.34 -25.66 30.90
N TYR A 1115 16.93 -25.78 29.71
CA TYR A 1115 16.26 -25.53 28.44
C TYR A 1115 16.37 -26.77 27.54
N ASP A 1116 15.37 -26.97 26.69
CA ASP A 1116 15.38 -28.05 25.70
C ASP A 1116 16.28 -27.73 24.50
N GLY A 1117 16.36 -28.65 23.54
CA GLY A 1117 17.17 -28.49 22.34
C GLY A 1117 16.80 -27.27 21.47
N PHE A 1118 15.62 -26.67 21.66
CA PHE A 1118 15.15 -25.47 20.96
C PHE A 1118 15.23 -24.20 21.83
N ASN A 1119 15.94 -24.27 22.96
CA ASN A 1119 16.10 -23.19 23.95
C ASN A 1119 14.78 -22.73 24.59
N ARG A 1120 13.82 -23.66 24.78
CA ARG A 1120 12.59 -23.42 25.55
C ARG A 1120 12.76 -23.97 26.97
N LEU A 1121 12.20 -23.29 27.98
CA LEU A 1121 12.34 -23.68 29.39
C LEU A 1121 11.82 -25.11 29.64
N HIS A 1122 12.69 -26.04 29.97
CA HIS A 1122 12.34 -27.44 30.16
C HIS A 1122 12.04 -27.78 31.62
N GLN A 1123 12.91 -27.39 32.56
CA GLN A 1123 12.71 -27.66 33.99
C GLN A 1123 13.13 -26.48 34.85
N ILE A 1124 12.46 -26.35 36.00
CA ILE A 1124 12.83 -25.47 37.10
C ILE A 1124 13.19 -26.37 38.28
N ILE A 1125 14.43 -26.26 38.76
CA ILE A 1125 15.02 -27.15 39.75
C ILE A 1125 15.49 -26.31 40.93
N GLU A 1126 14.99 -26.56 42.13
CA GLU A 1126 15.51 -25.95 43.36
C GLU A 1126 16.63 -26.81 43.93
N VAL A 1127 17.75 -26.19 44.29
CA VAL A 1127 18.91 -26.84 44.88
C VAL A 1127 18.98 -26.47 46.36
N ARG A 1128 18.88 -27.47 47.24
CA ARG A 1128 19.02 -27.31 48.71
C ARG A 1128 20.21 -28.13 49.19
N GLY A 1129 21.34 -27.49 49.43
CA GLY A 1129 22.59 -28.20 49.76
C GLY A 1129 23.07 -29.03 48.57
N ASN A 1130 23.14 -30.35 48.73
CA ASN A 1130 23.55 -31.28 47.67
C ASN A 1130 22.35 -31.99 46.99
N GLU A 1131 21.12 -31.62 47.32
CA GLU A 1131 19.91 -32.25 46.79
C GLU A 1131 19.21 -31.33 45.78
N GLU A 1132 18.74 -31.91 44.67
CA GLU A 1132 18.02 -31.21 43.61
C GLU A 1132 16.54 -31.63 43.60
N TYR A 1133 15.65 -30.65 43.57
CA TYR A 1133 14.21 -30.81 43.61
C TYR A 1133 13.57 -30.18 42.36
N ILE A 1134 13.00 -30.99 41.46
CA ILE A 1134 12.27 -30.48 40.31
C ILE A 1134 10.98 -29.82 40.80
N LEU A 1135 10.90 -28.50 40.69
CA LEU A 1135 9.71 -27.73 41.06
C LEU A 1135 8.66 -27.77 39.95
N LYS A 1136 9.11 -27.64 38.70
CA LYS A 1136 8.26 -27.69 37.51
C LYS A 1136 9.02 -28.33 36.36
N GLN A 1137 8.29 -29.09 35.55
CA GLN A 1137 8.75 -29.59 34.26
C GLN A 1137 7.73 -29.18 33.21
N TYR A 1138 8.24 -28.70 32.08
CA TYR A 1138 7.45 -28.28 30.94
C TYR A 1138 7.66 -29.26 29.80
N GLU A 1139 6.54 -29.75 29.31
CA GLU A 1139 6.43 -30.44 28.04
C GLU A 1139 5.66 -29.51 27.10
N TYR A 1140 6.29 -29.17 25.99
CA TYR A 1140 5.76 -28.20 25.05
C TYR A 1140 4.91 -28.92 24.02
N ASN A 1141 3.61 -28.90 24.27
CA ASN A 1141 2.56 -29.44 23.42
C ASN A 1141 1.70 -28.28 22.90
N TYR A 1142 1.37 -28.24 21.61
CA TYR A 1142 0.37 -27.26 21.13
C TYR A 1142 -1.03 -27.69 21.59
N ALA A 1143 -1.96 -26.74 21.68
CA ALA A 1143 -3.31 -26.87 22.24
C ALA A 1143 -4.19 -28.03 21.70
N THR A 1144 -3.71 -28.74 20.68
CA THR A 1144 -4.37 -29.84 19.96
C THR A 1144 -3.94 -31.22 20.47
N GLU A 1145 -2.93 -31.27 21.33
CA GLU A 1145 -2.49 -32.47 22.04
C GLU A 1145 -3.12 -32.46 23.43
N GLN A 1146 -4.33 -33.02 23.53
CA GLN A 1146 -4.92 -33.44 24.80
C GLN A 1146 -4.66 -34.93 25.06
#